data_AF-A0A9E5FJV9-F1
#
_entry.id   AF-A0A9E5FJV9-F1
#
_cell.length_a   1.000
_cell.length_b   1.000
_cell.length_c   1.000
_cell.angle_alpha   90.00
_cell.angle_beta   90.00
_cell.angle_gamma   90.00
#
_symmetry.space_group_name_H-M   'P 1'
#
loop_
_entity.id
_entity.type
_entity.pdbx_description
1 polymer ?
#
loop_
_entity_poly.entity_id
_entity_poly.type
_entity_poly.pdbx_seq_one_letter_code
_entity_poly.pdbx_strand_id
1 'polypeptide(L)'
;MYCHKSLNPSNEITLSVIIVNYNVAYFLEQCLNAVYKSAQTISVEVFVVDNRSSDNSNEMVLEKFPSVILIQNKENVGFSRANNQAMRIAKGKYVLLLNPDTVVEESTFEKIVSHMESDPKIGGLGVRMVDGKGNFLPESKRGLPTPAVAFYKIFGLASLFKKSKKFGKYHLTYLNEFATNEVEILSGAFMCMRASTLNEVGLLDETFFMYGEDIDLSYRILKGGYKNVYFPETTIIHYKGESTKKSSVNYVFVFYKAMIIFAKKHFTQNNAAFFSFAIYLGIYLRATLALVRRMLEKVVPVLWSGGVLLLGLFALTHRWRMHDVTFPEIAYDIVIPFYFLTWTCVNLIMGAFDAPFKIGKFAKSTVIGTLVILVIYALMPKEFQFSRLYILAGAAWYFAWVVTDKLLQGLLLKNSMGWLLNPKKKFLILGDQQEFKRLKNLLIQNIKPIAYIHGVYKTESYPEAKCNLEEFPEKIDFSDYNEIIFSAKDLDAAQIISWMSQINAGHLDFKIAQPDTDFIIGSNSIETTGETYRVNINNLAKPENLRSKRFFDLILGVLLLILSPVFIWLYGSKWQFYKNIYAVILSKRTWVGFYAKSTGYVDPQLPRLKQGILNPLDGMENITSHHSDKLNLIYARDFSILKDAKIIAEGFRHLDRKV
;
A
#
# COMPACT_ATOMS: atom_id res chain seq x y z
N MET A 1 36.71 16.20 6.64
CA MET A 1 37.84 15.73 5.82
C MET A 1 38.19 14.34 6.32
N TYR A 2 37.56 13.31 5.75
CA TYR A 2 37.80 11.91 6.12
C TYR A 2 38.41 11.22 4.90
N CYS A 3 39.56 10.60 5.13
CA CYS A 3 40.47 10.07 4.13
C CYS A 3 39.90 8.80 3.50
N HIS A 4 39.68 8.81 2.19
CA HIS A 4 39.38 7.61 1.40
C HIS A 4 40.58 6.65 1.46
N LYS A 5 40.41 5.49 2.09
CA LYS A 5 41.30 4.34 1.80
C LYS A 5 40.90 3.80 0.43
N SER A 6 41.64 4.16 -0.61
CA SER A 6 41.54 3.52 -1.92
C SER A 6 42.11 2.10 -1.84
N LEU A 7 41.28 1.11 -2.13
CA LEU A 7 41.72 -0.24 -2.48
C LEU A 7 42.17 -0.19 -3.96
N ASN A 8 43.43 -0.53 -4.23
CA ASN A 8 44.09 -0.71 -5.53
C ASN A 8 44.03 0.44 -6.57
N PRO A 9 45.17 0.98 -7.05
CA PRO A 9 45.22 2.02 -8.08
C PRO A 9 44.86 1.56 -9.52
N SER A 10 44.29 0.36 -9.72
CA SER A 10 44.19 -0.27 -11.04
C SER A 10 42.81 -0.83 -11.43
N ASN A 11 41.74 -0.61 -10.65
CA ASN A 11 40.39 -0.97 -11.09
C ASN A 11 39.56 0.30 -11.33
N GLU A 12 39.48 0.72 -12.60
CA GLU A 12 38.45 1.69 -13.02
C GLU A 12 37.06 1.18 -12.58
N ILE A 13 36.20 2.09 -12.13
CA ILE A 13 34.83 1.73 -11.76
C ILE A 13 34.10 1.32 -13.04
N THR A 14 33.58 0.09 -13.08
CA THR A 14 32.85 -0.43 -14.24
C THR A 14 31.42 0.10 -14.25
N LEU A 15 30.75 0.07 -13.09
CA LEU A 15 29.32 0.39 -12.96
C LEU A 15 29.07 1.32 -11.76
N SER A 16 28.37 2.42 -11.97
CA SER A 16 27.82 3.25 -10.90
C SER A 16 26.33 2.96 -10.74
N VAL A 17 25.93 2.39 -9.60
CA VAL A 17 24.53 2.12 -9.27
C VAL A 17 23.96 3.30 -8.50
N ILE A 18 22.86 3.88 -8.98
CA ILE A 18 22.22 5.05 -8.39
C ILE A 18 20.80 4.69 -7.96
N ILE A 19 20.54 4.86 -6.67
CA ILE A 19 19.25 4.54 -6.06
C ILE A 19 18.68 5.81 -5.43
N VAL A 20 17.50 6.24 -5.88
CA VAL A 20 16.77 7.35 -5.25
C VAL A 20 15.82 6.78 -4.21
N ASN A 21 15.98 7.18 -2.94
CA ASN A 21 15.19 6.69 -1.82
C ASN A 21 14.16 7.73 -1.34
N TYR A 22 12.97 7.24 -0.95
CA TYR A 22 11.93 8.03 -0.31
C TYR A 22 10.99 7.15 0.55
N ASN A 23 11.20 7.11 1.86
CA ASN A 23 10.38 6.41 2.86
C ASN A 23 10.17 4.90 2.59
N VAL A 24 11.23 4.18 2.17
CA VAL A 24 11.17 2.74 1.88
C VAL A 24 12.37 1.96 2.45
N ALA A 25 12.76 2.23 3.70
CA ALA A 25 13.94 1.65 4.35
C ALA A 25 14.09 0.13 4.18
N TYR A 26 13.02 -0.66 4.35
CA TYR A 26 13.09 -2.13 4.25
C TYR A 26 13.36 -2.62 2.81
N PHE A 27 12.71 -2.00 1.84
CA PHE A 27 12.96 -2.29 0.42
C PHE A 27 14.36 -1.85 0.03
N LEU A 28 14.80 -0.67 0.47
CA LEU A 28 16.15 -0.18 0.24
C LEU A 28 17.21 -1.14 0.81
N GLU A 29 17.02 -1.64 2.04
CA GLU A 29 17.94 -2.61 2.64
C GLU A 29 18.03 -3.90 1.80
N GLN A 30 16.90 -4.44 1.37
CA GLN A 30 16.86 -5.60 0.49
C GLN A 30 17.53 -5.34 -0.88
N CYS A 31 17.26 -4.18 -1.47
CA CYS A 31 17.85 -3.76 -2.73
C CYS A 31 19.37 -3.67 -2.61
N LEU A 32 19.89 -3.02 -1.56
CA LEU A 32 21.33 -2.91 -1.30
C LEU A 32 21.97 -4.29 -1.08
N ASN A 33 21.33 -5.18 -0.30
CA ASN A 33 21.81 -6.56 -0.15
C ASN A 33 21.95 -7.27 -1.51
N ALA A 34 20.94 -7.14 -2.39
CA ALA A 34 20.99 -7.74 -3.73
C ALA A 34 22.05 -7.09 -4.63
N VAL A 35 22.20 -5.76 -4.58
CA VAL A 35 23.23 -5.00 -5.31
C VAL A 35 24.62 -5.48 -4.92
N TYR A 36 24.92 -5.63 -3.63
CA TYR A 36 26.23 -6.09 -3.17
C TYR A 36 26.50 -7.56 -3.49
N LYS A 37 25.46 -8.42 -3.51
CA LYS A 37 25.58 -9.78 -4.03
C LYS A 37 25.91 -9.80 -5.53
N SER A 38 25.31 -8.90 -6.32
CA SER A 38 25.59 -8.82 -7.76
C SER A 38 26.90 -8.11 -8.12
N ALA A 39 27.43 -7.28 -7.22
CA ALA A 39 28.68 -6.56 -7.40
C ALA A 39 29.95 -7.42 -7.19
N GLN A 40 29.84 -8.72 -6.88
CA GLN A 40 31.00 -9.55 -6.53
C GLN A 40 32.01 -9.73 -7.67
N THR A 41 31.57 -9.67 -8.94
CA THR A 41 32.43 -9.97 -10.10
C THR A 41 32.89 -8.73 -10.88
N ILE A 42 32.37 -7.54 -10.57
CA ILE A 42 32.73 -6.29 -11.27
C ILE A 42 32.99 -5.13 -10.30
N SER A 43 33.75 -4.12 -10.73
CA SER A 43 34.02 -2.94 -9.91
C SER A 43 32.79 -2.01 -9.89
N VAL A 44 32.14 -1.89 -8.73
CA VAL A 44 30.90 -1.12 -8.54
C VAL A 44 31.06 -0.04 -7.47
N GLU A 45 30.52 1.14 -7.74
CA GLU A 45 30.22 2.13 -6.71
C GLU A 45 28.70 2.31 -6.59
N VAL A 46 28.20 2.54 -5.37
CA VAL A 46 26.77 2.61 -5.07
C VAL A 46 26.44 3.96 -4.44
N PHE A 47 25.49 4.67 -5.05
CA PHE A 47 24.93 5.92 -4.55
C PHE A 47 23.51 5.70 -4.04
N VAL A 48 23.22 6.26 -2.87
CA VAL A 48 21.84 6.42 -2.38
C VAL A 48 21.56 7.91 -2.26
N VAL A 49 20.54 8.39 -2.97
CA VAL A 49 20.10 9.78 -2.90
C VAL A 49 18.77 9.83 -2.15
N ASP A 50 18.81 10.29 -0.91
CA ASP A 50 17.64 10.38 -0.05
C ASP A 50 16.86 11.68 -0.31
N ASN A 51 15.59 11.55 -0.70
CA ASN A 51 14.71 12.67 -1.02
C ASN A 51 13.90 13.15 0.19
N ARG A 52 14.59 13.39 1.32
CA ARG A 52 13.99 13.80 2.60
C ARG A 52 13.05 12.70 3.13
N SER A 53 13.59 11.50 3.34
CA SER A 53 12.86 10.45 4.05
C SER A 53 12.67 10.81 5.52
N SER A 54 11.62 10.25 6.09
CA SER A 54 11.24 10.39 7.51
C SER A 54 11.26 9.04 8.25
N ASP A 55 11.58 7.96 7.54
CA ASP A 55 11.86 6.66 8.13
C ASP A 55 13.34 6.51 8.47
N ASN A 56 13.73 5.36 9.03
CA ASN A 56 15.11 5.10 9.45
C ASN A 56 16.03 4.68 8.28
N SER A 57 15.71 5.05 7.03
CA SER A 57 16.48 4.61 5.85
C SER A 57 17.90 5.17 5.84
N ASN A 58 18.08 6.42 6.25
CA ASN A 58 19.39 7.08 6.30
C ASN A 58 20.30 6.44 7.35
N GLU A 59 19.79 6.23 8.57
CA GLU A 59 20.51 5.55 9.65
C GLU A 59 20.87 4.11 9.25
N MET A 60 19.92 3.39 8.66
CA MET A 60 20.14 2.04 8.16
C MET A 60 21.27 1.98 7.13
N VAL A 61 21.31 2.90 6.16
CA VAL A 61 22.39 2.95 5.16
C VAL A 61 23.74 3.23 5.82
N LEU A 62 23.82 4.19 6.74
CA LEU A 62 25.07 4.54 7.43
C LEU A 62 25.60 3.40 8.30
N GLU A 63 24.72 2.66 8.98
CA GLU A 63 25.09 1.57 9.88
C GLU A 63 25.47 0.28 9.13
N LYS A 64 24.67 -0.12 8.13
CA LYS A 64 24.81 -1.43 7.46
C LYS A 64 25.61 -1.38 6.17
N PHE A 65 25.64 -0.24 5.49
CA PHE A 65 26.27 -0.09 4.18
C PHE A 65 27.22 1.11 4.13
N PRO A 66 28.27 1.13 4.98
CA PRO A 66 29.16 2.30 5.11
C PRO A 66 29.96 2.63 3.84
N SER A 67 30.00 1.74 2.85
CA SER A 67 30.61 1.98 1.54
C SER A 67 29.69 2.69 0.54
N VAL A 68 28.40 2.82 0.84
CA VAL A 68 27.44 3.59 0.02
C VAL A 68 27.74 5.08 0.13
N ILE A 69 27.71 5.75 -1.02
CA ILE A 69 27.78 7.20 -1.09
C ILE A 69 26.38 7.77 -0.89
N LEU A 70 26.08 8.19 0.34
CA LEU A 70 24.78 8.74 0.72
C LEU A 70 24.71 10.27 0.46
N ILE A 71 23.74 10.71 -0.35
CA ILE A 71 23.42 12.12 -0.61
C ILE A 71 22.06 12.42 0.03
N GLN A 72 22.02 13.30 1.03
CA GLN A 72 20.79 13.62 1.77
C GLN A 72 20.23 14.97 1.34
N ASN A 73 19.07 14.97 0.66
CA ASN A 73 18.38 16.19 0.29
C ASN A 73 17.55 16.75 1.45
N LYS A 74 17.51 18.09 1.55
CA LYS A 74 16.67 18.80 2.54
C LYS A 74 15.19 18.84 2.13
N GLU A 75 14.90 18.59 0.87
CA GLU A 75 13.57 18.59 0.27
C GLU A 75 13.43 17.42 -0.70
N ASN A 76 12.20 17.03 -1.04
CA ASN A 76 11.99 16.03 -2.10
C ASN A 76 12.11 16.73 -3.46
N VAL A 77 13.26 16.56 -4.11
CA VAL A 77 13.58 17.20 -5.39
C VAL A 77 13.08 16.44 -6.62
N GLY A 78 12.40 15.30 -6.43
CA GLY A 78 11.94 14.43 -7.51
C GLY A 78 13.01 13.44 -7.98
N PHE A 79 12.64 12.60 -8.96
CA PHE A 79 13.48 11.51 -9.44
C PHE A 79 14.63 12.01 -10.32
N SER A 80 14.36 12.91 -11.27
CA SER A 80 15.36 13.41 -12.23
C SER A 80 16.50 14.16 -11.55
N ARG A 81 16.16 15.15 -10.72
CA ARG A 81 17.15 15.98 -10.03
C ARG A 81 17.97 15.17 -9.02
N ALA A 82 17.35 14.23 -8.31
CA ALA A 82 18.04 13.33 -7.39
C ALA A 82 19.05 12.43 -8.12
N ASN A 83 18.63 11.73 -9.18
CA ASN A 83 19.55 10.90 -9.97
C ASN A 83 20.68 11.74 -10.58
N ASN A 84 20.38 12.92 -11.11
CA ASN A 84 21.39 13.80 -11.68
C ASN A 84 22.44 14.27 -10.65
N GLN A 85 22.12 14.37 -9.35
CA GLN A 85 23.12 14.70 -8.32
C GLN A 85 24.21 13.63 -8.26
N ALA A 86 23.81 12.35 -8.24
CA ALA A 86 24.74 11.23 -8.23
C ALA A 86 25.44 11.04 -9.60
N MET A 87 24.71 11.12 -10.71
CA MET A 87 25.28 10.93 -12.06
C MET A 87 26.40 11.92 -12.38
N ARG A 88 26.34 13.15 -11.85
CA ARG A 88 27.39 14.16 -12.06
C ARG A 88 28.72 13.83 -11.38
N ILE A 89 28.71 12.99 -10.35
CA ILE A 89 29.91 12.61 -9.59
C ILE A 89 30.28 11.13 -9.76
N ALA A 90 29.43 10.37 -10.45
CA ALA A 90 29.66 8.98 -10.80
C ALA A 90 30.88 8.85 -11.73
N LYS A 91 31.65 7.78 -11.52
CA LYS A 91 32.92 7.47 -12.21
C LYS A 91 32.84 6.22 -13.07
N GLY A 92 31.71 5.50 -13.03
CA GLY A 92 31.51 4.26 -13.76
C GLY A 92 31.49 4.46 -15.27
N LYS A 93 32.07 3.50 -16.00
CA LYS A 93 31.90 3.40 -17.47
C LYS A 93 30.42 3.29 -17.86
N TYR A 94 29.63 2.63 -17.00
CA TYR A 94 28.18 2.53 -17.09
C TYR A 94 27.51 3.12 -15.85
N VAL A 95 26.30 3.64 -16.04
CA VAL A 95 25.44 4.17 -14.98
C VAL A 95 24.15 3.38 -14.97
N LEU A 96 23.80 2.79 -13.83
CA LEU A 96 22.53 2.10 -13.62
C LEU A 96 21.64 2.91 -12.70
N LEU A 97 20.49 3.35 -13.22
CA LEU A 97 19.38 3.79 -12.37
C LEU A 97 18.63 2.56 -11.86
N LEU A 98 18.50 2.45 -10.55
CA LEU A 98 17.85 1.33 -9.89
C LEU A 98 16.86 1.83 -8.85
N ASN A 99 15.62 1.35 -8.93
CA ASN A 99 14.63 1.68 -7.91
C ASN A 99 14.93 0.95 -6.58
N PRO A 100 14.61 1.56 -5.43
CA PRO A 100 14.86 0.95 -4.11
C PRO A 100 13.96 -0.25 -3.81
N ASP A 101 12.86 -0.45 -4.55
CA ASP A 101 11.93 -1.58 -4.41
C ASP A 101 12.22 -2.71 -5.42
N THR A 102 13.52 -2.98 -5.66
CA THR A 102 13.99 -4.00 -6.60
C THR A 102 14.90 -5.04 -5.96
N VAL A 103 14.94 -6.24 -6.57
CA VAL A 103 15.87 -7.32 -6.22
C VAL A 103 16.52 -7.82 -7.51
N VAL A 104 17.83 -7.64 -7.64
CA VAL A 104 18.63 -8.11 -8.78
C VAL A 104 19.17 -9.53 -8.54
N GLU A 105 19.40 -10.29 -9.61
CA GLU A 105 20.09 -11.58 -9.54
C GLU A 105 21.59 -11.37 -9.29
N GLU A 106 22.24 -12.38 -8.74
CA GLU A 106 23.68 -12.40 -8.49
C GLU A 106 24.47 -12.10 -9.79
N SER A 107 24.05 -12.67 -10.92
CA SER A 107 24.73 -12.47 -12.21
C SER A 107 24.25 -11.25 -13.01
N THR A 108 23.31 -10.43 -12.49
CA THR A 108 22.71 -9.33 -13.27
C THR A 108 23.77 -8.35 -13.78
N PHE A 109 24.65 -7.85 -12.91
CA PHE A 109 25.61 -6.81 -13.30
C PHE A 109 26.65 -7.28 -14.31
N GLU A 110 27.16 -8.49 -14.17
CA GLU A 110 28.08 -9.11 -15.13
C GLU A 110 27.43 -9.25 -16.51
N LYS A 111 26.20 -9.78 -16.56
CA LYS A 111 25.47 -10.01 -17.81
C LYS A 111 25.15 -8.72 -18.55
N ILE A 112 24.66 -7.69 -17.84
CA ILE A 112 24.34 -6.40 -18.48
C ILE A 112 25.60 -5.70 -18.99
N VAL A 113 26.70 -5.72 -18.23
CA VAL A 113 27.96 -5.10 -18.67
C VAL A 113 28.51 -5.83 -19.88
N SER A 114 28.54 -7.17 -19.84
CA SER A 114 29.01 -7.99 -20.97
C SER A 114 28.19 -7.72 -22.24
N HIS A 115 26.87 -7.58 -22.13
CA HIS A 115 26.03 -7.26 -23.27
C HIS A 115 26.27 -5.83 -23.79
N MET A 116 26.44 -4.85 -22.89
CA MET A 116 26.78 -3.48 -23.28
C MET A 116 28.15 -3.39 -23.96
N GLU A 117 29.14 -4.18 -23.57
CA GLU A 117 30.45 -4.24 -24.27
C GLU A 117 30.34 -4.85 -25.68
N SER A 118 29.38 -5.74 -25.90
CA SER A 118 29.25 -6.47 -27.18
C SER A 118 28.80 -5.60 -28.37
N ASP A 119 28.08 -4.49 -28.12
CA ASP A 119 27.67 -3.54 -29.15
C ASP A 119 27.82 -2.09 -28.63
N PRO A 120 28.82 -1.33 -29.12
CA PRO A 120 29.00 0.08 -28.78
C PRO A 120 27.80 0.98 -29.11
N LYS A 121 26.90 0.57 -30.01
CA LYS A 121 25.68 1.32 -30.32
C LYS A 121 24.60 1.19 -29.25
N ILE A 122 24.71 0.27 -28.30
CA ILE A 122 23.80 0.20 -27.16
C ILE A 122 24.13 1.38 -26.23
N GLY A 123 23.23 2.36 -26.23
CA GLY A 123 23.30 3.54 -25.36
C GLY A 123 22.55 3.32 -24.04
N GLY A 124 21.49 2.51 -24.07
CA GLY A 124 20.71 2.13 -22.90
C GLY A 124 20.25 0.67 -22.93
N LEU A 125 20.13 0.06 -21.76
CA LEU A 125 19.68 -1.31 -21.55
C LEU A 125 18.71 -1.40 -20.37
N GLY A 126 17.60 -2.07 -20.58
CA GLY A 126 16.65 -2.50 -19.55
C GLY A 126 16.53 -4.02 -19.52
N VAL A 127 16.00 -4.55 -18.42
CA VAL A 127 15.93 -6.01 -18.18
C VAL A 127 14.50 -6.50 -18.05
N ARG A 128 14.33 -7.83 -18.04
CA ARG A 128 13.05 -8.45 -17.69
C ARG A 128 12.74 -8.17 -16.22
N MET A 129 11.57 -7.60 -15.95
CA MET A 129 11.10 -7.38 -14.58
C MET A 129 9.85 -8.24 -14.30
N VAL A 130 9.77 -8.77 -13.09
CA VAL A 130 8.56 -9.42 -12.54
C VAL A 130 8.11 -8.69 -11.29
N ASP A 131 6.82 -8.76 -10.97
CA ASP A 131 6.30 -8.26 -9.69
C ASP A 131 6.61 -9.24 -8.54
N GLY A 132 6.29 -8.87 -7.30
CA GLY A 132 6.45 -9.77 -6.17
C GLY A 132 5.47 -10.97 -6.16
N LYS A 133 4.72 -11.20 -7.24
CA LYS A 133 3.94 -12.42 -7.50
C LYS A 133 4.54 -13.26 -8.64
N GLY A 134 5.70 -12.86 -9.18
CA GLY A 134 6.34 -13.52 -10.31
C GLY A 134 5.72 -13.20 -11.67
N ASN A 135 4.72 -12.31 -11.75
CA ASN A 135 4.11 -11.95 -13.02
C ASN A 135 5.01 -10.97 -13.78
N PHE A 136 5.17 -11.20 -15.07
CA PHE A 136 5.90 -10.27 -15.94
C PHE A 136 5.31 -8.87 -15.90
N LEU A 137 6.19 -7.88 -15.76
CA LEU A 137 5.85 -6.46 -15.80
C LEU A 137 5.98 -5.93 -17.24
N PRO A 138 4.87 -5.58 -17.93
CA PRO A 138 4.93 -5.10 -19.31
C PRO A 138 5.71 -3.80 -19.48
N GLU A 139 5.90 -3.03 -18.40
CA GLU A 139 6.78 -1.85 -18.41
C GLU A 139 8.26 -2.15 -18.67
N SER A 140 8.69 -3.41 -18.62
CA SER A 140 10.05 -3.83 -18.97
C SER A 140 10.45 -3.43 -20.39
N LYS A 141 9.47 -3.25 -21.29
CA LYS A 141 9.67 -2.81 -22.67
C LYS A 141 8.54 -1.88 -23.10
N ARG A 142 8.89 -0.69 -23.58
CA ARG A 142 7.90 0.30 -24.00
C ARG A 142 8.18 0.83 -25.41
N GLY A 143 7.09 1.11 -26.12
CA GLY A 143 7.12 1.89 -27.35
C GLY A 143 7.05 3.38 -27.05
N LEU A 144 7.43 4.21 -28.02
CA LEU A 144 7.34 5.66 -27.94
C LEU A 144 5.85 6.05 -27.76
N PRO A 145 5.49 6.81 -26.71
CA PRO A 145 4.10 7.18 -26.43
C PRO A 145 3.62 8.32 -27.33
N THR A 146 3.62 8.08 -28.64
CA THR A 146 3.02 8.99 -29.64
C THR A 146 1.53 9.18 -29.37
N PRO A 147 0.90 10.24 -29.91
CA PRO A 147 -0.52 10.50 -29.67
C PRO A 147 -1.45 9.32 -29.98
N ALA A 148 -1.22 8.62 -31.09
CA ALA A 148 -1.99 7.44 -31.45
C ALA A 148 -1.81 6.29 -30.43
N VAL A 149 -0.58 6.06 -29.98
CA VAL A 149 -0.26 5.01 -28.99
C VAL A 149 -0.90 5.31 -27.63
N ALA A 150 -0.83 6.56 -27.18
CA ALA A 150 -1.49 7.02 -25.96
C ALA A 150 -3.02 6.85 -26.05
N PHE A 151 -3.62 7.20 -27.19
CA PHE A 151 -5.05 6.99 -27.46
C PHE A 151 -5.44 5.50 -27.35
N TYR A 152 -4.71 4.59 -28.02
CA TYR A 152 -5.01 3.16 -27.94
C TYR A 152 -4.96 2.60 -26.52
N LYS A 153 -4.06 3.13 -25.68
CA LYS A 153 -3.96 2.75 -24.26
C LYS A 153 -5.11 3.30 -23.42
N ILE A 154 -5.46 4.59 -23.58
CA ILE A 154 -6.51 5.25 -22.79
C ILE A 154 -7.88 4.63 -23.05
N PHE A 155 -8.18 4.31 -24.31
CA PHE A 155 -9.47 3.73 -24.73
C PHE A 155 -9.52 2.19 -24.65
N GLY A 156 -8.48 1.53 -24.13
CA GLY A 156 -8.47 0.08 -23.90
C GLY A 156 -8.23 -0.79 -25.14
N LEU A 157 -8.04 -0.19 -26.32
CA LEU A 157 -7.72 -0.91 -27.56
C LEU A 157 -6.42 -1.72 -27.45
N ALA A 158 -5.43 -1.21 -26.71
CA ALA A 158 -4.20 -1.93 -26.41
C ALA A 158 -4.44 -3.23 -25.61
N SER A 159 -5.42 -3.22 -24.70
CA SER A 159 -5.79 -4.39 -23.90
C SER A 159 -6.60 -5.40 -24.70
N LEU A 160 -7.39 -4.95 -25.67
CA LEU A 160 -8.24 -5.79 -26.52
C LEU A 160 -7.42 -6.49 -27.62
N PHE A 161 -6.45 -5.78 -28.22
CA PHE A 161 -5.66 -6.27 -29.36
C PHE A 161 -4.16 -6.41 -29.02
N LYS A 162 -3.83 -7.16 -27.96
CA LYS A 162 -2.46 -7.29 -27.42
C LYS A 162 -1.42 -7.76 -28.43
N LYS A 163 -1.77 -8.67 -29.35
CA LYS A 163 -0.81 -9.19 -30.35
C LYS A 163 -0.58 -8.26 -31.55
N SER A 164 -1.31 -7.15 -31.66
CA SER A 164 -1.19 -6.21 -32.77
C SER A 164 0.04 -5.32 -32.61
N LYS A 165 0.86 -5.20 -33.67
CA LYS A 165 1.96 -4.22 -33.73
C LYS A 165 1.47 -2.77 -33.60
N LYS A 166 0.24 -2.48 -34.01
CA LYS A 166 -0.37 -1.14 -33.94
C LYS A 166 -0.93 -0.84 -32.56
N PHE A 167 -1.83 -1.70 -32.06
CA PHE A 167 -2.55 -1.44 -30.80
C PHE A 167 -1.73 -1.82 -29.55
N GLY A 168 -0.90 -2.86 -29.64
CA GLY A 168 0.00 -3.31 -28.58
C GLY A 168 1.29 -2.50 -28.45
N LYS A 169 1.46 -1.41 -29.22
CA LYS A 169 2.71 -0.66 -29.32
C LYS A 169 3.22 -0.10 -27.98
N TYR A 170 2.35 0.33 -27.08
CA TYR A 170 2.80 0.98 -25.83
C TYR A 170 3.69 0.06 -24.96
N HIS A 171 3.30 -1.21 -24.76
CA HIS A 171 4.07 -2.20 -23.99
C HIS A 171 4.73 -3.25 -24.89
N LEU A 172 4.77 -3.00 -26.20
CA LEU A 172 5.32 -3.90 -27.21
C LEU A 172 4.87 -5.36 -27.02
N THR A 173 3.57 -5.57 -26.75
CA THR A 173 2.99 -6.88 -26.34
C THR A 173 3.02 -7.94 -27.44
N TYR A 174 3.44 -7.57 -28.64
CA TYR A 174 3.70 -8.46 -29.77
C TYR A 174 5.13 -9.01 -29.81
N LEU A 175 6.05 -8.49 -28.98
CA LEU A 175 7.41 -9.00 -28.85
C LEU A 175 7.46 -10.13 -27.82
N ASN A 176 8.28 -11.15 -28.09
CA ASN A 176 8.53 -12.23 -27.13
C ASN A 176 9.13 -11.67 -25.83
N GLU A 177 8.65 -12.16 -24.69
CA GLU A 177 9.12 -11.81 -23.34
C GLU A 177 10.57 -12.24 -23.09
N PHE A 178 10.98 -13.40 -23.59
CA PHE A 178 12.29 -14.00 -23.35
C PHE A 178 13.26 -13.81 -24.52
N ALA A 179 12.98 -12.88 -25.43
CA ALA A 179 13.89 -12.53 -26.52
C ALA A 179 14.47 -11.12 -26.32
N THR A 180 15.76 -10.98 -26.55
CA THR A 180 16.42 -9.67 -26.65
C THR A 180 15.82 -8.88 -27.82
N ASN A 181 15.44 -7.63 -27.59
CA ASN A 181 14.82 -6.78 -28.60
C ASN A 181 15.31 -5.33 -28.48
N GLU A 182 15.49 -4.67 -29.62
CA GLU A 182 15.57 -3.20 -29.64
C GLU A 182 14.19 -2.63 -29.28
N VAL A 183 14.17 -1.65 -28.37
CA VAL A 183 12.95 -1.01 -27.88
C VAL A 183 13.09 0.51 -27.98
N GLU A 184 11.97 1.23 -27.99
CA GLU A 184 12.04 2.69 -28.07
C GLU A 184 12.35 3.28 -26.69
N ILE A 185 11.74 2.74 -25.64
CA ILE A 185 11.70 3.33 -24.30
C ILE A 185 12.03 2.29 -23.22
N LEU A 186 12.95 2.66 -22.32
CA LEU A 186 13.30 1.91 -21.12
C LEU A 186 12.53 2.41 -19.89
N SER A 187 12.54 1.62 -18.82
CA SER A 187 11.90 1.98 -17.55
C SER A 187 12.96 2.48 -16.57
N GLY A 188 12.74 3.63 -15.94
CA GLY A 188 13.65 4.16 -14.91
C GLY A 188 13.82 3.27 -13.67
N ALA A 189 13.00 2.23 -13.51
CA ALA A 189 13.15 1.23 -12.45
C ALA A 189 14.43 0.38 -12.56
N PHE A 190 14.88 0.15 -13.80
CA PHE A 190 16.16 -0.46 -14.13
C PHE A 190 16.59 0.04 -15.51
N MET A 191 17.52 0.99 -15.53
CA MET A 191 18.01 1.61 -16.75
C MET A 191 19.53 1.75 -16.68
N CYS A 192 20.24 0.81 -17.31
CA CYS A 192 21.69 0.85 -17.47
C CYS A 192 22.04 1.67 -18.72
N MET A 193 22.97 2.60 -18.61
CA MET A 193 23.32 3.54 -19.68
C MET A 193 24.83 3.66 -19.78
N ARG A 194 25.32 3.86 -20.99
CA ARG A 194 26.73 4.12 -21.23
C ARG A 194 27.06 5.57 -20.84
N ALA A 195 28.10 5.79 -20.05
CA ALA A 195 28.50 7.13 -19.61
C ALA A 195 28.85 8.04 -20.81
N SER A 196 29.52 7.51 -21.84
CA SER A 196 29.82 8.29 -23.05
C SER A 196 28.55 8.70 -23.81
N THR A 197 27.53 7.83 -23.87
CA THR A 197 26.23 8.20 -24.44
C THR A 197 25.57 9.32 -23.65
N LEU A 198 25.60 9.27 -22.31
CA LEU A 198 25.07 10.33 -21.45
C LEU A 198 25.78 11.68 -21.64
N ASN A 199 27.10 11.67 -21.89
CA ASN A 199 27.86 12.88 -22.17
C ASN A 199 27.43 13.55 -23.49
N GLU A 200 27.01 12.76 -24.49
CA GLU A 200 26.54 13.28 -25.78
C GLU A 200 25.08 13.72 -25.76
N VAL A 201 24.19 12.91 -25.17
CA VAL A 201 22.74 13.17 -25.24
C VAL A 201 22.21 13.97 -24.04
N GLY A 202 23.01 14.12 -22.99
CA GLY A 202 22.67 14.78 -21.73
C GLY A 202 22.02 13.85 -20.70
N LEU A 203 22.00 14.28 -19.43
CA LEU A 203 21.40 13.56 -18.30
C LEU A 203 19.87 13.57 -18.31
N LEU A 204 19.20 13.14 -17.23
CA LEU A 204 17.75 13.24 -17.11
C LEU A 204 17.31 14.72 -17.12
N ASP A 205 16.19 14.99 -17.76
CA ASP A 205 15.69 16.35 -17.86
C ASP A 205 14.95 16.77 -16.57
N GLU A 206 15.53 17.73 -15.83
CA GLU A 206 15.05 18.14 -14.50
C GLU A 206 13.70 18.89 -14.54
N THR A 207 13.16 19.22 -15.73
CA THR A 207 11.78 19.71 -15.84
C THR A 207 10.75 18.63 -15.47
N PHE A 208 11.12 17.35 -15.60
CA PHE A 208 10.33 16.23 -15.13
C PHE A 208 10.63 15.99 -13.66
N PHE A 209 9.61 16.12 -12.81
CA PHE A 209 9.71 15.69 -11.41
C PHE A 209 9.75 14.16 -11.30
N MET A 210 8.93 13.45 -12.09
CA MET A 210 8.82 11.97 -12.15
C MET A 210 7.97 11.52 -13.37
N TYR A 211 8.15 10.28 -13.85
CA TYR A 211 7.38 9.56 -14.88
C TYR A 211 7.52 9.96 -16.35
N GLY A 212 8.38 10.91 -16.69
CA GLY A 212 8.63 11.28 -18.09
C GLY A 212 10.09 11.38 -18.46
N GLU A 213 10.95 11.42 -17.46
CA GLU A 213 12.40 11.52 -17.57
C GLU A 213 13.04 10.28 -18.22
N ASP A 214 12.53 9.08 -17.91
CA ASP A 214 12.99 7.82 -18.52
C ASP A 214 12.59 7.75 -20.00
N ILE A 215 11.38 8.19 -20.32
CA ILE A 215 10.87 8.31 -21.69
C ILE A 215 11.67 9.35 -22.49
N ASP A 216 11.89 10.53 -21.92
CA ASP A 216 12.65 11.62 -22.53
C ASP A 216 14.09 11.20 -22.83
N LEU A 217 14.79 10.66 -21.84
CA LEU A 217 16.18 10.22 -22.01
C LEU A 217 16.29 9.07 -23.00
N SER A 218 15.40 8.07 -22.92
CA SER A 218 15.36 6.98 -23.91
C SER A 218 15.20 7.51 -25.34
N TYR A 219 14.31 8.48 -25.55
CA TYR A 219 14.11 9.09 -26.86
C TYR A 219 15.32 9.91 -27.33
N ARG A 220 15.99 10.63 -26.41
CA ARG A 220 17.23 11.35 -26.72
C ARG A 220 18.38 10.41 -27.08
N ILE A 221 18.50 9.24 -26.42
CA ILE A 221 19.45 8.19 -26.80
C ILE A 221 19.24 7.77 -28.26
N LEU A 222 18.00 7.50 -28.67
CA LEU A 222 17.69 7.17 -30.07
C LEU A 222 18.03 8.31 -31.04
N LYS A 223 17.75 9.56 -30.65
CA LYS A 223 18.07 10.74 -31.47
C LYS A 223 19.57 10.99 -31.60
N GLY A 224 20.36 10.58 -30.61
CA GLY A 224 21.82 10.54 -30.66
C GLY A 224 22.40 9.44 -31.56
N GLY A 225 21.56 8.61 -32.20
CA GLY A 225 22.01 7.53 -33.08
C GLY A 225 22.35 6.22 -32.36
N TYR A 226 22.06 6.14 -31.06
CA TYR A 226 22.24 4.94 -30.25
C TYR A 226 20.95 4.11 -30.19
N LYS A 227 21.05 2.91 -29.61
CA LYS A 227 19.96 1.95 -29.42
C LYS A 227 19.61 1.82 -27.94
N ASN A 228 18.33 1.59 -27.68
CA ASN A 228 17.86 1.07 -26.40
C ASN A 228 17.52 -0.42 -26.56
N VAL A 229 17.97 -1.26 -25.63
CA VAL A 229 17.78 -2.72 -25.69
C VAL A 229 17.03 -3.24 -24.47
N TYR A 230 16.05 -4.10 -24.71
CA TYR A 230 15.45 -4.97 -23.70
C TYR A 230 16.20 -6.31 -23.67
N PHE A 231 16.74 -6.67 -22.51
CA PHE A 231 17.64 -7.81 -22.32
C PHE A 231 17.09 -8.78 -21.25
N PRO A 232 16.47 -9.90 -21.64
CA PRO A 232 15.78 -10.80 -20.71
C PRO A 232 16.63 -11.92 -20.11
N GLU A 233 17.92 -12.00 -20.42
CA GLU A 233 18.83 -13.04 -19.90
C GLU A 233 19.14 -12.90 -18.39
N THR A 234 18.68 -11.82 -17.79
CA THR A 234 18.59 -11.63 -16.34
C THR A 234 17.22 -11.04 -16.01
N THR A 235 16.64 -11.47 -14.89
CA THR A 235 15.36 -10.98 -14.39
C THR A 235 15.57 -10.26 -13.06
N ILE A 236 14.77 -9.24 -12.78
CA ILE A 236 14.70 -8.61 -11.46
C ILE A 236 13.27 -8.67 -10.91
N ILE A 237 13.14 -8.65 -9.59
CA ILE A 237 11.87 -8.31 -8.94
C ILE A 237 11.76 -6.80 -8.87
N HIS A 238 10.58 -6.25 -9.16
CA HIS A 238 10.23 -4.88 -8.88
C HIS A 238 8.84 -4.85 -8.21
N TYR A 239 8.80 -4.52 -6.92
CA TYR A 239 7.59 -4.65 -6.09
C TYR A 239 6.47 -3.64 -6.41
N LYS A 240 6.71 -2.68 -7.30
CA LYS A 240 5.74 -1.81 -8.00
C LYS A 240 4.65 -1.20 -7.10
N GLY A 241 4.81 0.09 -6.81
CA GLY A 241 3.77 0.91 -6.15
C GLY A 241 4.05 1.20 -4.68
N GLU A 242 5.17 0.69 -4.17
CA GLU A 242 5.64 0.85 -2.79
C GLU A 242 6.18 2.26 -2.56
N SER A 243 7.03 2.74 -3.46
CA SER A 243 7.56 4.12 -3.41
C SER A 243 6.58 5.16 -3.98
N THR A 244 5.50 4.74 -4.66
CA THR A 244 4.45 5.67 -5.08
C THR A 244 3.07 5.04 -5.17
N LYS A 245 2.14 5.51 -4.33
CA LYS A 245 0.72 5.09 -4.33
C LYS A 245 0.02 5.52 -5.62
N LYS A 246 0.03 4.64 -6.63
CA LYS A 246 -0.54 4.86 -7.98
C LYS A 246 -2.05 5.18 -7.99
N SER A 247 -2.76 4.89 -6.89
CA SER A 247 -4.19 5.19 -6.72
C SER A 247 -4.48 6.62 -6.27
N SER A 248 -3.45 7.40 -5.92
CA SER A 248 -3.59 8.79 -5.50
C SER A 248 -3.87 9.70 -6.70
N VAL A 249 -4.78 10.65 -6.53
CA VAL A 249 -5.07 11.69 -7.53
C VAL A 249 -3.80 12.47 -7.90
N ASN A 250 -2.85 12.60 -6.98
CA ASN A 250 -1.58 13.28 -7.22
C ASN A 250 -0.68 12.52 -8.22
N TYR A 251 -0.59 11.19 -8.14
CA TYR A 251 0.14 10.36 -9.12
C TYR A 251 -0.34 10.63 -10.54
N VAL A 252 -1.66 10.62 -10.69
CA VAL A 252 -2.37 10.86 -11.96
C VAL A 252 -1.95 12.23 -12.51
N PHE A 253 -2.03 13.30 -11.72
CA PHE A 253 -1.61 14.63 -12.15
C PHE A 253 -0.12 14.73 -12.53
N VAL A 254 0.79 14.16 -11.74
CA VAL A 254 2.24 14.22 -12.02
C VAL A 254 2.58 13.48 -13.32
N PHE A 255 2.04 12.29 -13.51
CA PHE A 255 2.20 11.50 -14.74
C PHE A 255 1.72 12.29 -15.97
N TYR A 256 0.57 12.96 -15.88
CA TYR A 256 0.05 13.72 -17.01
C TYR A 256 0.81 15.00 -17.29
N LYS A 257 1.26 15.71 -16.24
CA LYS A 257 2.14 16.87 -16.41
C LYS A 257 3.41 16.46 -17.14
N ALA A 258 4.00 15.31 -16.80
CA ALA A 258 5.13 14.74 -17.51
C ALA A 258 4.80 14.48 -18.99
N MET A 259 3.68 13.82 -19.30
CA MET A 259 3.31 13.56 -20.70
C MET A 259 3.08 14.84 -21.53
N ILE A 260 2.55 15.90 -20.91
CA ILE A 260 2.40 17.21 -21.57
C ILE A 260 3.77 17.85 -21.84
N ILE A 261 4.70 17.80 -20.88
CA ILE A 261 6.07 18.30 -21.07
C ILE A 261 6.74 17.55 -22.22
N PHE A 262 6.66 16.22 -22.22
CA PHE A 262 7.22 15.38 -23.27
C PHE A 262 6.66 15.72 -24.65
N ALA A 263 5.33 15.85 -24.77
CA ALA A 263 4.70 16.20 -26.05
C ALA A 263 5.09 17.58 -26.55
N LYS A 264 5.14 18.58 -25.67
CA LYS A 264 5.55 19.95 -26.05
C LYS A 264 7.00 20.01 -26.55
N LYS A 265 7.88 19.14 -26.04
CA LYS A 265 9.28 19.07 -26.44
C LYS A 265 9.51 18.32 -27.74
N HIS A 266 8.82 17.19 -27.92
CA HIS A 266 9.16 16.24 -28.98
C HIS A 266 8.15 16.14 -30.13
N PHE A 267 6.95 16.72 -30.00
CA PHE A 267 5.93 16.72 -31.07
C PHE A 267 5.58 18.13 -31.56
N THR A 268 5.17 18.25 -32.81
CA THR A 268 4.95 19.53 -33.52
C THR A 268 3.89 20.42 -32.83
N GLN A 269 4.19 21.72 -32.76
CA GLN A 269 3.39 22.73 -32.04
C GLN A 269 1.93 22.82 -32.55
N ASN A 270 1.68 22.53 -33.83
CA ASN A 270 0.37 22.75 -34.46
C ASN A 270 -0.77 21.85 -33.90
N ASN A 271 -0.45 20.73 -33.22
CA ASN A 271 -1.46 19.85 -32.63
C ASN A 271 -1.33 19.69 -31.10
N ALA A 272 -0.41 20.40 -30.46
CA ALA A 272 -0.13 20.24 -29.03
C ALA A 272 -1.32 20.62 -28.13
N ALA A 273 -2.12 21.62 -28.55
CA ALA A 273 -3.30 22.06 -27.81
C ALA A 273 -4.44 21.01 -27.86
N PHE A 274 -4.76 20.51 -29.06
CA PHE A 274 -5.74 19.42 -29.22
C PHE A 274 -5.29 18.15 -28.49
N PHE A 275 -4.00 17.83 -28.55
CA PHE A 275 -3.41 16.71 -27.83
C PHE A 275 -3.56 16.85 -26.32
N SER A 276 -3.23 18.03 -25.78
CA SER A 276 -3.41 18.34 -24.36
C SER A 276 -4.88 18.21 -23.96
N PHE A 277 -5.81 18.75 -24.76
CA PHE A 277 -7.25 18.65 -24.53
C PHE A 277 -7.74 17.19 -24.51
N ALA A 278 -7.38 16.39 -25.51
CA ALA A 278 -7.79 14.98 -25.59
C ALA A 278 -7.25 14.15 -24.41
N ILE A 279 -6.01 14.43 -23.98
CA ILE A 279 -5.45 13.88 -22.74
C ILE A 279 -6.32 14.30 -21.57
N TYR A 280 -6.53 15.61 -21.33
CA TYR A 280 -7.35 16.09 -20.21
C TYR A 280 -8.74 15.45 -20.17
N LEU A 281 -9.43 15.36 -21.31
CA LEU A 281 -10.74 14.71 -21.39
C LEU A 281 -10.69 13.23 -20.98
N GLY A 282 -9.75 12.46 -21.54
CA GLY A 282 -9.58 11.04 -21.19
C GLY A 282 -9.27 10.82 -19.70
N ILE A 283 -8.55 11.76 -19.09
CA ILE A 283 -8.22 11.76 -17.66
C ILE A 283 -9.46 11.99 -16.83
N TYR A 284 -10.16 13.10 -17.07
CA TYR A 284 -11.34 13.45 -16.29
C TYR A 284 -12.40 12.37 -16.40
N LEU A 285 -12.55 11.76 -17.58
CA LEU A 285 -13.43 10.62 -17.78
C LEU A 285 -13.01 9.42 -16.93
N ARG A 286 -11.74 8.97 -16.99
CA ARG A 286 -11.27 7.84 -16.17
C ARG A 286 -11.32 8.12 -14.67
N ALA A 287 -10.94 9.33 -14.24
CA ALA A 287 -10.99 9.74 -12.84
C ALA A 287 -12.42 9.77 -12.32
N THR A 288 -13.35 10.31 -13.11
CA THR A 288 -14.78 10.32 -12.77
C THR A 288 -15.35 8.91 -12.72
N LEU A 289 -15.06 8.06 -13.71
CA LEU A 289 -15.50 6.66 -13.70
C LEU A 289 -14.94 5.89 -12.51
N ALA A 290 -13.67 6.10 -12.15
CA ALA A 290 -13.07 5.48 -10.97
C ALA A 290 -13.70 5.99 -9.66
N LEU A 291 -14.00 7.28 -9.56
CA LEU A 291 -14.69 7.87 -8.41
C LEU A 291 -16.12 7.30 -8.28
N VAL A 292 -16.88 7.31 -9.37
CA VAL A 292 -18.24 6.75 -9.43
C VAL A 292 -18.20 5.28 -9.06
N ARG A 293 -17.30 4.49 -9.64
CA ARG A 293 -17.14 3.07 -9.29
C ARG A 293 -16.84 2.88 -7.79
N ARG A 294 -15.88 3.61 -7.22
CA ARG A 294 -15.54 3.53 -5.78
C ARG A 294 -16.71 3.96 -4.89
N MET A 295 -17.50 4.94 -5.31
CA MET A 295 -18.70 5.34 -4.59
C MET A 295 -19.77 4.24 -4.65
N LEU A 296 -20.03 3.68 -5.84
CA LEU A 296 -20.98 2.59 -6.02
C LEU A 296 -20.58 1.35 -5.22
N GLU A 297 -19.32 0.93 -5.27
CA GLU A 297 -18.80 -0.22 -4.49
C GLU A 297 -18.99 -0.05 -2.98
N LYS A 298 -19.04 1.18 -2.46
CA LYS A 298 -19.27 1.47 -1.04
C LYS A 298 -20.74 1.65 -0.68
N VAL A 299 -21.52 2.32 -1.53
CA VAL A 299 -22.90 2.73 -1.25
C VAL A 299 -23.89 1.62 -1.59
N VAL A 300 -23.70 0.93 -2.71
CA VAL A 300 -24.64 -0.08 -3.22
C VAL A 300 -24.85 -1.22 -2.21
N PRO A 301 -23.81 -1.83 -1.58
CA PRO A 301 -24.04 -2.91 -0.61
C PRO A 301 -24.88 -2.46 0.59
N VAL A 302 -24.69 -1.23 1.04
CA VAL A 302 -25.40 -0.64 2.18
C VAL A 302 -26.87 -0.40 1.85
N LEU A 303 -27.13 0.23 0.69
CA LEU A 303 -28.50 0.47 0.22
C LEU A 303 -29.23 -0.84 -0.11
N TRP A 304 -28.52 -1.83 -0.66
CA TRP A 304 -29.08 -3.14 -0.96
C TRP A 304 -29.49 -3.90 0.31
N SER A 305 -28.56 -4.12 1.24
CA SER A 305 -28.87 -4.81 2.49
C SER A 305 -29.88 -4.02 3.32
N GLY A 306 -29.78 -2.69 3.31
CA GLY A 306 -30.69 -1.79 4.00
C GLY A 306 -32.11 -1.76 3.45
N GLY A 307 -32.26 -1.71 2.12
CA GLY A 307 -33.56 -1.72 1.46
C GLY A 307 -34.32 -3.03 1.73
N VAL A 308 -33.64 -4.17 1.69
CA VAL A 308 -34.28 -5.47 1.97
C VAL A 308 -34.63 -5.64 3.45
N LEU A 309 -33.85 -5.05 4.36
CA LEU A 309 -34.23 -4.94 5.77
C LEU A 309 -35.53 -4.16 5.93
N LEU A 310 -35.61 -2.97 5.31
CA LEU A 310 -36.80 -2.12 5.40
C LEU A 310 -38.05 -2.82 4.83
N LEU A 311 -37.93 -3.44 3.66
CA LEU A 311 -39.01 -4.23 3.04
C LEU A 311 -39.47 -5.37 3.96
N GLY A 312 -38.53 -6.09 4.59
CA GLY A 312 -38.87 -7.15 5.53
C GLY A 312 -39.56 -6.64 6.80
N LEU A 313 -39.17 -5.48 7.31
CA LEU A 313 -39.86 -4.85 8.46
C LEU A 313 -41.30 -4.49 8.10
N PHE A 314 -41.55 -3.87 6.94
CA PHE A 314 -42.91 -3.59 6.48
C PHE A 314 -43.71 -4.88 6.26
N ALA A 315 -43.13 -5.93 5.67
CA ALA A 315 -43.78 -7.23 5.53
C ALA A 315 -44.13 -7.87 6.89
N LEU A 316 -43.23 -7.76 7.88
CA LEU A 316 -43.49 -8.20 9.26
C LEU A 316 -44.64 -7.44 9.90
N THR A 317 -44.83 -6.14 9.60
CA THR A 317 -45.99 -5.39 10.13
C THR A 317 -47.31 -5.97 9.64
N HIS A 318 -47.38 -6.36 8.37
CA HIS A 318 -48.58 -6.98 7.80
C HIS A 318 -48.89 -8.30 8.50
N ARG A 319 -47.86 -9.12 8.76
CA ARG A 319 -48.03 -10.40 9.49
C ARG A 319 -48.45 -10.20 10.95
N TRP A 320 -47.91 -9.20 11.65
CA TRP A 320 -48.30 -8.93 13.05
C TRP A 320 -49.74 -8.43 13.18
N ARG A 321 -50.24 -7.67 12.19
CA ARG A 321 -51.64 -7.26 12.16
C ARG A 321 -52.60 -8.44 12.08
N MET A 322 -52.22 -9.54 11.42
CA MET A 322 -53.03 -10.77 11.39
C MET A 322 -53.09 -11.52 12.73
N HIS A 323 -52.30 -11.09 13.72
CA HIS A 323 -52.28 -11.63 15.08
C HIS A 323 -52.71 -10.57 16.12
N ASP A 324 -53.56 -9.62 15.73
CA ASP A 324 -54.18 -8.59 16.60
C ASP A 324 -53.20 -7.65 17.33
N VAL A 325 -51.98 -7.47 16.81
CA VAL A 325 -51.05 -6.45 17.33
C VAL A 325 -51.31 -5.11 16.63
N THR A 326 -51.74 -4.11 17.39
CA THR A 326 -51.95 -2.74 16.89
C THR A 326 -50.63 -1.99 16.76
N PHE A 327 -50.40 -1.35 15.61
CA PHE A 327 -49.27 -0.45 15.40
C PHE A 327 -49.75 0.99 15.43
N PRO A 328 -49.14 1.87 16.23
CA PRO A 328 -49.44 3.30 16.15
C PRO A 328 -48.99 3.84 14.79
N GLU A 329 -49.67 4.87 14.25
CA GLU A 329 -49.35 5.42 12.92
C GLU A 329 -47.89 5.88 12.82
N ILE A 330 -47.38 6.48 13.90
CA ILE A 330 -45.97 6.89 14.04
C ILE A 330 -44.97 5.73 13.86
N ALA A 331 -45.40 4.49 14.02
CA ALA A 331 -44.54 3.34 13.83
C ALA A 331 -44.05 3.22 12.38
N TYR A 332 -44.89 3.56 11.40
CA TYR A 332 -44.58 3.44 9.98
C TYR A 332 -43.63 4.55 9.52
N ASP A 333 -43.89 5.78 9.95
CA ASP A 333 -43.19 6.96 9.45
C ASP A 333 -41.90 7.25 10.22
N ILE A 334 -41.80 6.80 11.48
CA ILE A 334 -40.68 7.16 12.36
C ILE A 334 -40.01 5.93 12.95
N VAL A 335 -40.75 5.05 13.64
CA VAL A 335 -40.12 3.99 14.45
C VAL A 335 -39.43 2.93 13.59
N ILE A 336 -40.08 2.45 12.53
CA ILE A 336 -39.50 1.45 11.61
C ILE A 336 -38.31 2.01 10.83
N PRO A 337 -38.39 3.21 10.21
CA PRO A 337 -37.22 3.88 9.63
C PRO A 337 -36.10 4.06 10.65
N PHE A 338 -36.42 4.38 11.91
CA PHE A 338 -35.43 4.50 12.98
C PHE A 338 -34.71 3.17 13.28
N TYR A 339 -35.42 2.03 13.31
CA TYR A 339 -34.79 0.71 13.47
C TYR A 339 -33.84 0.39 12.32
N PHE A 340 -34.29 0.64 11.09
CA PHE A 340 -33.48 0.47 9.88
C PHE A 340 -32.21 1.33 9.93
N LEU A 341 -32.34 2.62 10.25
CA LEU A 341 -31.21 3.55 10.35
C LEU A 341 -30.26 3.12 11.46
N THR A 342 -30.77 2.69 12.61
CA THR A 342 -29.95 2.27 13.74
C THR A 342 -29.10 1.03 13.41
N TRP A 343 -29.70 -0.04 12.87
CA TRP A 343 -28.92 -1.22 12.45
C TRP A 343 -27.91 -0.87 11.36
N THR A 344 -28.31 -0.07 10.36
CA THR A 344 -27.43 0.32 9.26
C THR A 344 -26.24 1.14 9.76
N CYS A 345 -26.48 2.15 10.61
CA CYS A 345 -25.44 2.98 11.19
C CYS A 345 -24.47 2.17 12.07
N VAL A 346 -24.97 1.28 12.93
CA VAL A 346 -24.11 0.45 13.78
C VAL A 346 -23.24 -0.49 12.93
N ASN A 347 -23.82 -1.13 11.91
CA ASN A 347 -23.07 -1.98 10.98
C ASN A 347 -21.98 -1.20 10.21
N LEU A 348 -22.29 0.02 9.76
CA LEU A 348 -21.31 0.90 9.10
C LEU A 348 -20.17 1.32 10.03
N ILE A 349 -20.49 1.78 11.25
CA ILE A 349 -19.50 2.22 12.22
C ILE A 349 -18.55 1.05 12.56
N MET A 350 -19.11 -0.13 12.80
CA MET A 350 -18.36 -1.33 13.16
C MET A 350 -17.66 -2.02 11.98
N GLY A 351 -17.86 -1.53 10.75
CA GLY A 351 -17.21 -2.09 9.56
C GLY A 351 -17.71 -3.47 9.19
N ALA A 352 -18.99 -3.75 9.42
CA ALA A 352 -19.60 -5.02 9.06
C ALA A 352 -19.64 -5.23 7.54
N PHE A 353 -19.70 -4.16 6.76
CA PHE A 353 -19.65 -4.15 5.30
C PHE A 353 -18.25 -3.90 4.72
N ASP A 354 -17.21 -3.73 5.56
CA ASP A 354 -15.85 -3.57 5.07
C ASP A 354 -15.34 -4.89 4.45
N ALA A 355 -14.49 -4.78 3.42
CA ALA A 355 -13.83 -5.93 2.83
C ALA A 355 -12.57 -6.32 3.64
N PRO A 356 -12.30 -7.62 3.87
CA PRO A 356 -13.18 -8.75 3.59
C PRO A 356 -14.35 -8.83 4.58
N PHE A 357 -15.54 -9.20 4.09
CA PHE A 357 -16.73 -9.39 4.91
C PHE A 357 -16.48 -10.46 5.99
N LYS A 358 -16.91 -10.22 7.22
CA LYS A 358 -16.77 -11.18 8.33
C LYS A 358 -18.11 -11.37 9.03
N ILE A 359 -18.66 -12.58 8.96
CA ILE A 359 -19.96 -12.88 9.59
C ILE A 359 -19.98 -12.55 11.08
N GLY A 360 -18.90 -12.85 11.81
CA GLY A 360 -18.80 -12.53 13.24
C GLY A 360 -18.87 -11.03 13.56
N LYS A 361 -18.31 -10.17 12.68
CA LYS A 361 -18.41 -8.72 12.83
C LYS A 361 -19.85 -8.25 12.60
N PHE A 362 -20.50 -8.76 11.55
CA PHE A 362 -21.89 -8.45 11.23
C PHE A 362 -22.88 -8.95 12.30
N ALA A 363 -22.68 -10.16 12.82
CA ALA A 363 -23.46 -10.70 13.94
C ALA A 363 -23.34 -9.79 15.18
N LYS A 364 -22.10 -9.48 15.59
CA LYS A 364 -21.83 -8.64 16.76
C LYS A 364 -22.46 -7.25 16.63
N SER A 365 -22.31 -6.62 15.47
CA SER A 365 -22.86 -5.28 15.21
C SER A 365 -24.39 -5.28 15.12
N THR A 366 -25.00 -6.30 14.53
CA THR A 366 -26.46 -6.47 14.54
C THR A 366 -26.99 -6.63 15.97
N VAL A 367 -26.33 -7.44 16.81
CA VAL A 367 -26.69 -7.59 18.23
C VAL A 367 -26.57 -6.25 18.97
N ILE A 368 -25.48 -5.51 18.79
CA ILE A 368 -25.30 -4.19 19.42
C ILE A 368 -26.39 -3.22 18.95
N GLY A 369 -26.71 -3.18 17.65
CA GLY A 369 -27.80 -2.36 17.12
C GLY A 369 -29.15 -2.73 17.72
N THR A 370 -29.44 -4.02 17.86
CA THR A 370 -30.65 -4.51 18.52
C THR A 370 -30.73 -4.07 19.98
N LEU A 371 -29.61 -4.14 20.73
CA LEU A 371 -29.56 -3.66 22.11
C LEU A 371 -29.83 -2.15 22.20
N VAL A 372 -29.24 -1.35 21.30
CA VAL A 372 -29.50 0.10 21.23
C VAL A 372 -30.99 0.38 20.97
N ILE A 373 -31.58 -0.32 20.00
CA ILE A 373 -33.01 -0.20 19.70
C ILE A 373 -33.86 -0.58 20.91
N LEU A 374 -33.55 -1.69 21.59
CA LEU A 374 -34.31 -2.16 22.76
C LEU A 374 -34.21 -1.20 23.95
N VAL A 375 -33.04 -0.57 24.17
CA VAL A 375 -32.87 0.46 25.21
C VAL A 375 -33.73 1.68 24.90
N ILE A 376 -33.66 2.21 23.68
CA ILE A 376 -34.45 3.37 23.27
C ILE A 376 -35.95 3.05 23.33
N TYR A 377 -36.34 1.89 22.83
CA TYR A 377 -37.70 1.37 22.91
C TYR A 377 -38.21 1.26 24.35
N ALA A 378 -37.36 0.82 25.29
CA ALA A 378 -37.73 0.73 26.70
C ALA A 378 -37.94 2.11 27.36
N LEU A 379 -37.27 3.15 26.87
CA LEU A 379 -37.38 4.53 27.34
C LEU A 379 -38.57 5.28 26.71
N MET A 380 -39.18 4.76 25.65
CA MET A 380 -40.32 5.40 24.98
C MET A 380 -41.63 5.27 25.77
N PRO A 381 -42.60 6.19 25.58
CA PRO A 381 -43.97 6.06 26.09
C PRO A 381 -44.61 4.71 25.75
N LYS A 382 -45.49 4.21 26.62
CA LYS A 382 -46.13 2.89 26.49
C LYS A 382 -46.95 2.73 25.20
N GLU A 383 -47.58 3.80 24.75
CA GLU A 383 -48.33 3.89 23.49
C GLU A 383 -47.49 3.61 22.23
N PHE A 384 -46.17 3.81 22.28
CA PHE A 384 -45.27 3.50 21.17
C PHE A 384 -44.60 2.13 21.32
N GLN A 385 -44.82 1.43 22.44
CA GLN A 385 -44.25 0.12 22.71
C GLN A 385 -45.19 -1.01 22.23
N PHE A 386 -45.16 -1.34 20.93
CA PHE A 386 -46.02 -2.38 20.34
C PHE A 386 -45.48 -3.83 20.50
N SER A 387 -44.20 -4.11 20.19
CA SER A 387 -43.67 -5.47 20.31
C SER A 387 -42.14 -5.54 20.35
N ARG A 388 -41.59 -6.10 21.44
CA ARG A 388 -40.14 -6.45 21.51
C ARG A 388 -39.80 -7.61 20.58
N LEU A 389 -40.72 -8.56 20.41
CA LEU A 389 -40.54 -9.69 19.51
C LEU A 389 -40.39 -9.24 18.05
N TYR A 390 -41.08 -8.18 17.65
CA TYR A 390 -40.92 -7.57 16.32
C TYR A 390 -39.48 -7.08 16.09
N ILE A 391 -38.86 -6.44 17.08
CA ILE A 391 -37.46 -5.99 17.00
C ILE A 391 -36.51 -7.19 16.83
N LEU A 392 -36.73 -8.25 17.60
CA LEU A 392 -35.92 -9.48 17.52
C LEU A 392 -36.11 -10.21 16.18
N ALA A 393 -37.35 -10.28 15.68
CA ALA A 393 -37.67 -10.86 14.37
C ALA A 393 -37.05 -10.05 13.23
N GLY A 394 -37.05 -8.71 13.33
CA GLY A 394 -36.36 -7.82 12.39
C GLY A 394 -34.85 -8.06 12.36
N ALA A 395 -34.22 -8.23 13.53
CA ALA A 395 -32.80 -8.58 13.61
C ALA A 395 -32.50 -9.93 12.96
N ALA A 396 -33.34 -10.93 13.21
CA ALA A 396 -33.20 -12.27 12.62
C ALA A 396 -33.39 -12.24 11.10
N TRP A 397 -34.39 -11.50 10.61
CA TRP A 397 -34.60 -11.25 9.18
C TRP A 397 -33.39 -10.62 8.53
N TYR A 398 -32.86 -9.55 9.13
CA TYR A 398 -31.69 -8.86 8.61
C TYR A 398 -30.48 -9.79 8.52
N PHE A 399 -30.29 -10.58 9.58
CA PHE A 399 -29.20 -11.53 9.66
C PHE A 399 -29.31 -12.61 8.58
N ALA A 400 -30.49 -13.23 8.46
CA ALA A 400 -30.77 -14.25 7.46
C ALA A 400 -30.54 -13.71 6.04
N TRP A 401 -31.07 -12.52 5.73
CA TRP A 401 -30.91 -11.91 4.42
C TRP A 401 -29.44 -11.70 4.04
N VAL A 402 -28.65 -11.06 4.90
CA VAL A 402 -27.25 -10.75 4.58
C VAL A 402 -26.42 -12.02 4.43
N VAL A 403 -26.69 -13.06 5.23
CA VAL A 403 -26.05 -14.36 5.07
C VAL A 403 -26.42 -14.99 3.73
N THR A 404 -27.71 -15.00 3.37
CA THR A 404 -28.19 -15.53 2.08
C THR A 404 -27.60 -14.76 0.89
N ASP A 405 -27.59 -13.43 0.94
CA ASP A 405 -27.00 -12.56 -0.09
C ASP A 405 -25.51 -12.90 -0.33
N LYS A 406 -24.75 -13.13 0.75
CA LYS A 406 -23.33 -13.49 0.65
C LYS A 406 -23.11 -14.92 0.16
N LEU A 407 -23.99 -15.86 0.49
CA LEU A 407 -23.98 -17.20 -0.08
C LEU A 407 -24.25 -17.17 -1.58
N LEU A 408 -25.27 -16.43 -2.01
CA LEU A 408 -25.60 -16.27 -3.43
C LEU A 408 -24.47 -15.62 -4.21
N GLN A 409 -23.85 -14.56 -3.67
CA GLN A 409 -22.68 -13.93 -4.29
C GLN A 409 -21.50 -14.90 -4.39
N GLY A 410 -21.26 -15.74 -3.37
CA GLY A 410 -20.22 -16.77 -3.42
C GLY A 410 -20.46 -17.81 -4.52
N LEU A 411 -21.70 -18.27 -4.67
CA LEU A 411 -22.11 -19.25 -5.69
C LEU A 411 -22.05 -18.66 -7.10
N LEU A 412 -22.57 -17.44 -7.29
CA LEU A 412 -22.69 -16.80 -8.62
C LEU A 412 -21.37 -16.20 -9.13
N LEU A 413 -20.55 -15.64 -8.25
CA LEU A 413 -19.32 -14.93 -8.64
C LEU A 413 -18.05 -15.78 -8.50
N LYS A 414 -18.17 -17.07 -8.14
CA LYS A 414 -17.05 -17.96 -7.80
C LYS A 414 -16.05 -17.34 -6.81
N ASN A 415 -16.51 -16.42 -5.98
CA ASN A 415 -15.70 -15.81 -4.94
C ASN A 415 -15.56 -16.79 -3.77
N SER A 416 -14.39 -16.82 -3.14
CA SER A 416 -14.17 -17.71 -2.00
C SER A 416 -15.15 -17.40 -0.86
N MET A 417 -15.75 -18.43 -0.26
CA MET A 417 -16.60 -18.32 0.95
C MET A 417 -15.77 -17.99 2.22
N GLY A 418 -14.63 -17.30 2.07
CA GLY A 418 -13.71 -16.95 3.14
C GLY A 418 -14.26 -15.98 4.19
N TRP A 419 -15.55 -15.65 4.11
CA TRP A 419 -16.29 -14.86 5.10
C TRP A 419 -17.01 -15.70 6.16
N LEU A 420 -17.22 -17.01 5.90
CA LEU A 420 -17.79 -17.96 6.87
C LEU A 420 -16.76 -18.41 7.91
N LEU A 421 -15.51 -18.59 7.47
CA LEU A 421 -14.40 -19.07 8.29
C LEU A 421 -13.34 -17.97 8.33
N ASN A 422 -12.66 -17.80 9.46
CA ASN A 422 -11.37 -17.10 9.48
C ASN A 422 -10.36 -18.15 8.99
N PRO A 423 -10.00 -18.22 7.69
CA PRO A 423 -9.12 -19.29 7.23
C PRO A 423 -7.80 -19.16 7.98
N LYS A 424 -7.45 -20.23 8.70
CA LYS A 424 -6.14 -20.31 9.34
C LYS A 424 -5.10 -20.30 8.23
N LYS A 425 -4.18 -19.33 8.25
CA LYS A 425 -3.15 -19.24 7.20
C LYS A 425 -2.21 -20.44 7.27
N LYS A 426 -1.82 -20.95 6.11
CA LYS A 426 -0.87 -22.05 5.93
C LYS A 426 0.37 -21.52 5.22
N PHE A 427 1.55 -21.81 5.77
CA PHE A 427 2.82 -21.27 5.29
C PHE A 427 3.78 -22.37 4.88
N LEU A 428 4.52 -22.11 3.81
CA LEU A 428 5.71 -22.87 3.45
C LEU A 428 6.93 -21.94 3.57
N ILE A 429 7.96 -22.37 4.27
CA ILE A 429 9.21 -21.62 4.45
C ILE A 429 10.33 -22.40 3.79
N LEU A 430 11.05 -21.76 2.86
CA LEU A 430 12.25 -22.32 2.25
C LEU A 430 13.47 -21.70 2.95
N GLY A 431 14.21 -22.53 3.67
CA GLY A 431 15.37 -22.13 4.45
C GLY A 431 15.85 -23.24 5.37
N ASP A 432 17.10 -23.11 5.84
CA ASP A 432 17.68 -24.10 6.75
C ASP A 432 17.02 -24.06 8.14
N GLN A 433 17.26 -25.10 8.94
CA GLN A 433 16.55 -25.31 10.21
C GLN A 433 16.57 -24.10 11.16
N GLN A 434 17.72 -23.41 11.26
CA GLN A 434 17.86 -22.24 12.11
C GLN A 434 16.95 -21.10 11.64
N GLU A 435 16.93 -20.85 10.33
CA GLU A 435 16.14 -19.78 9.73
C GLU A 435 14.65 -20.13 9.72
N PHE A 436 14.30 -21.38 9.45
CA PHE A 436 12.95 -21.90 9.60
C PHE A 436 12.40 -21.62 11.00
N LYS A 437 13.18 -21.93 12.06
CA LYS A 437 12.77 -21.68 13.45
C LYS A 437 12.59 -20.19 13.74
N ARG A 438 13.48 -19.34 13.23
CA ARG A 438 13.40 -17.88 13.37
C ARG A 438 12.12 -17.33 12.73
N LEU A 439 11.87 -17.69 11.47
CA LEU A 439 10.70 -17.25 10.71
C LEU A 439 9.40 -17.81 11.29
N LYS A 440 9.38 -19.08 11.70
CA LYS A 440 8.25 -19.71 12.40
C LYS A 440 7.87 -18.91 13.65
N ASN A 441 8.85 -18.54 14.48
CA ASN A 441 8.60 -17.72 15.67
C ASN A 441 8.07 -16.33 15.31
N LEU A 442 8.64 -15.69 14.29
CA LEU A 442 8.17 -14.39 13.81
C LEU A 442 6.70 -14.45 13.36
N LEU A 443 6.32 -15.47 12.59
CA LEU A 443 4.94 -15.66 12.13
C LEU A 443 3.99 -15.91 13.31
N ILE A 444 4.34 -16.79 14.24
CA ILE A 444 3.48 -17.13 15.40
C ILE A 444 3.25 -15.92 16.32
N GLN A 445 4.24 -15.05 16.46
CA GLN A 445 4.14 -13.83 17.26
C GLN A 445 3.23 -12.79 16.61
N ASN A 446 3.22 -12.69 15.28
CA ASN A 446 2.57 -11.60 14.55
C ASN A 446 1.26 -11.98 13.86
N ILE A 447 1.01 -13.28 13.62
CA ILE A 447 -0.12 -13.77 12.82
C ILE A 447 -0.88 -14.82 13.64
N LYS A 448 -2.16 -14.56 13.90
CA LYS A 448 -3.09 -15.54 14.47
C LYS A 448 -4.47 -15.40 13.81
N PRO A 449 -5.15 -16.50 13.40
CA PRO A 449 -4.75 -17.90 13.59
C PRO A 449 -3.91 -18.48 12.43
N ILE A 450 -2.98 -19.38 12.75
CA ILE A 450 -2.17 -20.17 11.80
C ILE A 450 -2.62 -21.63 11.86
N ALA A 451 -2.69 -22.31 10.71
CA ALA A 451 -3.04 -23.73 10.65
C ALA A 451 -1.80 -24.57 10.91
N TYR A 452 -0.78 -24.38 10.08
CA TYR A 452 0.54 -24.97 10.20
C TYR A 452 1.56 -24.18 9.39
N ILE A 453 2.83 -24.45 9.68
CA ILE A 453 3.99 -23.91 9.02
C ILE A 453 4.86 -25.11 8.66
N HIS A 454 5.11 -25.31 7.37
CA HIS A 454 5.96 -26.37 6.86
C HIS A 454 7.24 -25.79 6.28
N GLY A 455 8.28 -26.61 6.25
CA GLY A 455 9.59 -26.23 5.72
C GLY A 455 9.96 -26.94 4.42
N VAL A 456 10.89 -26.35 3.69
CA VAL A 456 11.73 -27.01 2.70
C VAL A 456 13.16 -26.75 3.12
N TYR A 457 13.94 -27.82 3.33
CA TYR A 457 15.30 -27.72 3.83
C TYR A 457 16.32 -27.72 2.69
N LYS A 458 17.45 -27.03 2.86
CA LYS A 458 18.53 -27.01 1.89
C LYS A 458 19.58 -28.08 2.23
N THR A 459 20.06 -28.13 3.47
CA THR A 459 21.13 -29.06 3.86
C THR A 459 20.63 -30.23 4.71
N GLU A 460 20.03 -29.94 5.87
CA GLU A 460 19.60 -30.98 6.83
C GLU A 460 18.08 -30.97 7.04
N SER A 461 17.48 -32.16 7.02
CA SER A 461 16.05 -32.34 7.26
C SER A 461 15.69 -32.02 8.72
N TYR A 462 14.49 -31.47 8.91
CA TYR A 462 13.91 -31.18 10.22
C TYR A 462 12.44 -31.59 10.28
N PRO A 463 11.85 -31.80 11.47
CA PRO A 463 10.55 -32.46 11.62
C PRO A 463 9.40 -31.83 10.82
N GLU A 464 9.39 -30.51 10.66
CA GLU A 464 8.37 -29.78 9.90
C GLU A 464 8.63 -29.71 8.38
N ALA A 465 9.78 -30.21 7.92
CA ALA A 465 10.15 -30.14 6.52
C ALA A 465 9.41 -31.18 5.67
N LYS A 466 8.94 -30.78 4.49
CA LYS A 466 8.18 -31.64 3.57
C LYS A 466 9.02 -32.32 2.51
N CYS A 467 10.05 -31.63 2.04
CA CYS A 467 10.98 -32.12 1.03
C CYS A 467 12.31 -31.36 1.16
N ASN A 468 13.33 -31.84 0.45
CA ASN A 468 14.55 -31.07 0.25
C ASN A 468 14.35 -30.00 -0.84
N LEU A 469 15.33 -29.12 -1.00
CA LEU A 469 15.29 -28.04 -1.98
C LEU A 469 15.36 -28.52 -3.45
N GLU A 470 16.02 -29.65 -3.72
CA GLU A 470 16.15 -30.23 -5.07
C GLU A 470 14.83 -30.80 -5.58
N GLU A 471 13.98 -31.27 -4.66
CA GLU A 471 12.63 -31.79 -4.94
C GLU A 471 11.57 -30.69 -5.06
N PHE A 472 11.94 -29.44 -4.78
CA PHE A 472 11.08 -28.26 -4.95
C PHE A 472 11.25 -27.68 -6.36
N PRO A 473 10.17 -27.32 -7.08
CA PRO A 473 8.78 -27.20 -6.64
C PRO A 473 7.91 -28.47 -6.79
N GLU A 474 8.43 -29.54 -7.38
CA GLU A 474 7.65 -30.68 -7.90
C GLU A 474 6.88 -31.48 -6.83
N LYS A 475 7.45 -31.64 -5.62
CA LYS A 475 6.82 -32.40 -4.52
C LYS A 475 5.81 -31.62 -3.68
N ILE A 476 5.62 -30.33 -3.94
CA ILE A 476 4.76 -29.47 -3.14
C ILE A 476 3.41 -29.25 -3.84
N ASP A 477 2.32 -29.62 -3.16
CA ASP A 477 0.98 -29.19 -3.55
C ASP A 477 0.74 -27.74 -3.11
N PHE A 478 0.88 -26.79 -4.05
CA PHE A 478 0.68 -25.37 -3.80
C PHE A 478 -0.77 -24.99 -3.46
N SER A 479 -1.76 -25.85 -3.74
CA SER A 479 -3.14 -25.61 -3.31
C SER A 479 -3.30 -25.66 -1.79
N ASP A 480 -2.33 -26.28 -1.10
CA ASP A 480 -2.33 -26.40 0.36
C ASP A 480 -1.78 -25.15 1.07
N TYR A 481 -1.13 -24.22 0.37
CA TYR A 481 -0.47 -23.08 1.00
C TYR A 481 -1.10 -21.74 0.60
N ASN A 482 -1.05 -20.78 1.52
CA ASN A 482 -1.45 -19.40 1.24
C ASN A 482 -0.24 -18.51 0.95
N GLU A 483 0.86 -18.72 1.67
CA GLU A 483 2.07 -17.92 1.52
C GLU A 483 3.32 -18.81 1.50
N ILE A 484 4.24 -18.46 0.60
CA ILE A 484 5.60 -19.02 0.57
C ILE A 484 6.59 -17.93 0.97
N ILE A 485 7.48 -18.27 1.90
CA ILE A 485 8.51 -17.38 2.40
C ILE A 485 9.88 -17.95 2.03
N PHE A 486 10.63 -17.21 1.22
CA PHE A 486 11.99 -17.52 0.82
C PHE A 486 12.99 -16.84 1.76
N SER A 487 13.92 -17.60 2.32
CA SER A 487 15.07 -17.07 3.05
C SER A 487 16.12 -16.52 2.09
N ALA A 488 16.33 -15.20 2.04
CA ALA A 488 17.43 -14.61 1.27
C ALA A 488 18.82 -14.85 1.89
N LYS A 489 18.86 -15.42 3.11
CA LYS A 489 20.09 -15.90 3.75
C LYS A 489 20.58 -17.19 3.10
N ASP A 490 19.65 -18.09 2.78
CA ASP A 490 19.97 -19.45 2.33
C ASP A 490 19.80 -19.64 0.82
N LEU A 491 19.03 -18.75 0.17
CA LEU A 491 18.66 -18.84 -1.25
C LEU A 491 19.17 -17.66 -2.06
N ASP A 492 19.52 -17.95 -3.30
CA ASP A 492 19.92 -16.96 -4.29
C ASP A 492 18.69 -16.29 -4.91
N ALA A 493 18.80 -15.00 -5.22
CA ALA A 493 17.73 -14.23 -5.85
C ALA A 493 17.30 -14.83 -7.18
N ALA A 494 18.25 -15.36 -7.97
CA ALA A 494 17.95 -16.05 -9.23
C ALA A 494 17.03 -17.28 -9.04
N GLN A 495 17.25 -18.08 -8.01
CA GLN A 495 16.41 -19.24 -7.70
C GLN A 495 15.01 -18.80 -7.28
N ILE A 496 14.94 -17.81 -6.39
CA ILE A 496 13.67 -17.24 -5.91
C ILE A 496 12.83 -16.71 -7.08
N ILE A 497 13.43 -15.88 -7.95
CA ILE A 497 12.77 -15.28 -9.11
C ILE A 497 12.27 -16.35 -10.10
N SER A 498 13.09 -17.37 -10.34
CA SER A 498 12.75 -18.49 -11.21
C SER A 498 11.51 -19.22 -10.69
N TRP A 499 11.50 -19.62 -9.41
CA TRP A 499 10.36 -20.30 -8.81
C TRP A 499 9.11 -19.42 -8.75
N MET A 500 9.24 -18.15 -8.38
CA MET A 500 8.10 -17.21 -8.41
C MET A 500 7.48 -17.11 -9.80
N SER A 501 8.29 -17.16 -10.87
CA SER A 501 7.80 -17.08 -12.26
C SER A 501 7.20 -18.40 -12.76
N GLN A 502 7.65 -19.54 -12.25
CA GLN A 502 7.17 -20.88 -12.66
C GLN A 502 5.91 -21.32 -11.92
N ILE A 503 5.77 -20.95 -10.65
CA ILE A 503 4.63 -21.35 -9.81
C ILE A 503 3.39 -20.53 -10.21
N ASN A 504 2.56 -21.12 -11.08
CA ASN A 504 1.33 -20.50 -11.56
C ASN A 504 0.15 -20.76 -10.60
N ALA A 505 0.22 -20.20 -9.39
CA ALA A 505 -0.82 -20.31 -8.36
C ALA A 505 -1.37 -18.93 -8.00
N GLY A 506 -2.45 -18.50 -8.65
CA GLY A 506 -2.99 -17.14 -8.48
C GLY A 506 -3.47 -16.78 -7.07
N HIS A 507 -3.68 -17.77 -6.19
CA HIS A 507 -4.05 -17.57 -4.78
C HIS A 507 -2.84 -17.43 -3.84
N LEU A 508 -1.64 -17.75 -4.31
CA LEU A 508 -0.43 -17.84 -3.51
C LEU A 508 0.27 -16.48 -3.45
N ASP A 509 0.75 -16.11 -2.26
CA ASP A 509 1.59 -14.93 -2.10
C ASP A 509 3.05 -15.34 -1.81
N PHE A 510 3.99 -14.67 -2.48
CA PHE A 510 5.42 -14.86 -2.27
C PHE A 510 6.00 -13.76 -1.39
N LYS A 511 6.93 -14.18 -0.53
CA LYS A 511 7.63 -13.28 0.38
C LYS A 511 9.11 -13.63 0.49
N ILE A 512 9.93 -12.63 0.75
CA ILE A 512 11.37 -12.79 0.95
C ILE A 512 11.71 -12.27 2.34
N ALA A 513 12.31 -13.13 3.17
CA ALA A 513 12.87 -12.77 4.46
C ALA A 513 14.33 -12.34 4.29
N GLN A 514 14.68 -11.16 4.80
CA GLN A 514 16.07 -10.70 4.79
C GLN A 514 16.87 -11.31 5.96
N PRO A 515 18.16 -11.62 5.76
CA PRO A 515 19.01 -12.19 6.81
C PRO A 515 19.04 -11.31 8.05
N ASP A 516 18.97 -11.90 9.24
CA ASP A 516 19.16 -11.20 10.52
C ASP A 516 18.25 -9.98 10.77
N THR A 517 17.10 -9.93 10.11
CA THR A 517 16.07 -8.89 10.29
C THR A 517 14.75 -9.50 10.74
N ASP A 518 13.95 -8.82 11.57
CA ASP A 518 12.61 -9.34 11.91
C ASP A 518 11.52 -8.90 10.93
N PHE A 519 11.86 -8.57 9.69
CA PHE A 519 10.87 -8.23 8.66
C PHE A 519 10.88 -9.22 7.49
N ILE A 520 9.72 -9.36 6.85
CA ILE A 520 9.49 -10.22 5.69
C ILE A 520 8.79 -9.35 4.63
N ILE A 521 9.32 -9.29 3.42
CA ILE A 521 8.85 -8.42 2.33
C ILE A 521 8.01 -9.22 1.32
N GLY A 522 6.92 -8.66 0.76
CA GLY A 522 6.08 -9.33 -0.25
C GLY A 522 5.20 -8.38 -1.07
N SER A 523 4.46 -8.91 -2.05
CA SER A 523 3.70 -8.16 -3.08
C SER A 523 2.35 -7.54 -2.68
N ASN A 524 1.83 -7.81 -1.48
CA ASN A 524 0.49 -7.34 -1.08
C ASN A 524 0.44 -5.89 -0.56
N SER A 525 1.52 -5.13 -0.71
CA SER A 525 1.71 -3.81 -0.08
C SER A 525 1.24 -2.60 -0.91
N ILE A 526 0.60 -2.84 -2.07
CA ILE A 526 0.17 -1.77 -3.00
C ILE A 526 -0.83 -0.77 -2.36
N GLU A 527 -1.64 -1.20 -1.38
CA GLU A 527 -2.56 -0.32 -0.64
C GLU A 527 -2.11 -0.01 0.80
N THR A 528 -1.13 -0.75 1.32
CA THR A 528 -0.62 -0.67 2.68
C THR A 528 0.90 -0.59 2.61
N THR A 529 1.44 0.64 2.74
CA THR A 529 2.87 0.87 3.03
C THR A 529 3.31 -0.10 4.13
N GLY A 530 4.06 -1.13 3.76
CA GLY A 530 4.75 -2.06 4.65
C GLY A 530 3.89 -2.87 5.63
N GLU A 531 3.01 -3.77 5.16
CA GLU A 531 2.75 -5.00 5.94
C GLU A 531 3.93 -5.99 5.80
N THR A 532 5.12 -5.52 6.17
CA THR A 532 6.20 -6.38 6.60
C THR A 532 5.78 -7.06 7.90
N TYR A 533 6.03 -8.35 8.09
CA TYR A 533 5.67 -9.09 9.32
C TYR A 533 6.46 -8.66 10.57
N ARG A 534 6.50 -7.36 10.89
CA ARG A 534 6.66 -6.81 12.25
C ARG A 534 5.37 -6.14 12.64
N VAL A 535 4.81 -6.58 13.78
CA VAL A 535 3.89 -5.91 14.71
C VAL A 535 2.72 -5.18 14.05
N ASN A 536 1.50 -5.50 14.47
CA ASN A 536 0.26 -4.82 14.08
C ASN A 536 0.29 -3.33 14.53
N ILE A 537 1.19 -2.49 14.00
CA ILE A 537 1.58 -1.17 14.54
C ILE A 537 0.44 -0.16 14.43
N ASN A 538 -0.66 -0.47 13.74
CA ASN A 538 -1.66 0.53 13.47
C ASN A 538 -3.10 0.02 13.52
N ASN A 539 -3.51 -0.50 14.69
CA ASN A 539 -4.92 -0.79 14.94
C ASN A 539 -5.77 0.47 14.74
N LEU A 540 -5.27 1.66 15.09
CA LEU A 540 -5.95 2.94 14.86
C LEU A 540 -6.20 3.23 13.37
N ALA A 541 -5.28 2.87 12.46
CA ALA A 541 -5.45 3.10 11.02
C ALA A 541 -6.60 2.30 10.38
N LYS A 542 -7.09 1.25 11.06
CA LYS A 542 -8.18 0.43 10.54
C LYS A 542 -9.42 1.30 10.31
N PRO A 543 -10.07 1.23 9.13
CA PRO A 543 -11.23 2.07 8.81
C PRO A 543 -12.33 2.03 9.87
N GLU A 544 -12.60 0.85 10.46
CA GLU A 544 -13.58 0.69 11.53
C GLU A 544 -13.20 1.46 12.81
N ASN A 545 -11.91 1.53 13.14
CA ASN A 545 -11.42 2.21 14.32
C ASN A 545 -11.40 3.73 14.11
N LEU A 546 -11.05 4.21 12.91
CA LEU A 546 -11.19 5.63 12.56
C LEU A 546 -12.65 6.10 12.60
N ARG A 547 -13.59 5.29 12.09
CA ARG A 547 -15.03 5.59 12.17
C ARG A 547 -15.53 5.55 13.62
N SER A 548 -15.16 4.53 14.38
CA SER A 548 -15.54 4.39 15.79
C SER A 548 -15.00 5.53 16.64
N LYS A 549 -13.73 5.92 16.44
CA LYS A 549 -13.12 7.09 17.06
C LYS A 549 -13.88 8.37 16.71
N ARG A 550 -14.16 8.58 15.42
CA ARG A 550 -14.88 9.76 14.96
C ARG A 550 -16.30 9.85 15.52
N PHE A 551 -16.97 8.72 15.62
CA PHE A 551 -18.30 8.61 16.20
C PHE A 551 -18.29 8.91 17.70
N PHE A 552 -17.32 8.34 18.43
CA PHE A 552 -17.08 8.65 19.84
C PHE A 552 -16.80 10.14 20.05
N ASP A 553 -15.94 10.74 19.21
CA ASP A 553 -15.63 12.18 19.26
C ASP A 553 -16.88 13.05 19.11
N LEU A 554 -17.74 12.70 18.15
CA LEU A 554 -18.97 13.42 17.87
C LEU A 554 -19.96 13.30 19.03
N ILE A 555 -20.22 12.07 19.51
CA ILE A 555 -21.15 11.82 20.62
C ILE A 555 -20.68 12.55 21.86
N LEU A 556 -19.41 12.42 22.22
CA LEU A 556 -18.87 13.08 23.40
C LEU A 556 -18.94 14.60 23.25
N GLY A 557 -18.68 15.15 22.06
CA GLY A 557 -18.83 16.59 21.82
C GLY A 557 -20.26 17.08 21.97
N VAL A 558 -21.24 16.34 21.45
CA VAL A 558 -22.66 16.68 21.61
C VAL A 558 -23.09 16.56 23.08
N LEU A 559 -22.67 15.50 23.78
CA LEU A 559 -22.95 15.32 25.21
C LEU A 559 -22.34 16.45 26.04
N LEU A 560 -21.07 16.81 25.81
CA LEU A 560 -20.42 17.93 26.49
C LEU A 560 -21.08 19.27 26.17
N LEU A 561 -21.62 19.46 24.97
CA LEU A 561 -22.38 20.65 24.62
C LEU A 561 -23.68 20.74 25.43
N ILE A 562 -24.45 19.64 25.50
CA ILE A 562 -25.70 19.55 26.27
C ILE A 562 -25.43 19.74 27.77
N LEU A 563 -24.38 19.11 28.29
CA LEU A 563 -23.99 19.18 29.70
C LEU A 563 -23.12 20.41 30.04
N SER A 564 -22.83 21.26 29.06
CA SER A 564 -21.97 22.43 29.25
C SER A 564 -22.46 23.41 30.32
N PRO A 565 -23.78 23.65 30.55
CA PRO A 565 -24.22 24.54 31.62
C PRO A 565 -23.73 24.11 33.01
N VAL A 566 -23.45 22.82 33.20
CA VAL A 566 -22.94 22.25 34.44
C VAL A 566 -21.41 22.21 34.44
N PHE A 567 -20.79 21.67 33.40
CA PHE A 567 -19.34 21.43 33.40
C PHE A 567 -18.48 22.67 33.10
N ILE A 568 -19.05 23.73 32.52
CA ILE A 568 -18.30 24.93 32.12
C ILE A 568 -17.50 25.57 33.27
N TRP A 569 -17.97 25.41 34.51
CA TRP A 569 -17.36 25.97 35.71
C TRP A 569 -16.08 25.25 36.15
N LEU A 570 -15.78 24.08 35.58
CA LEU A 570 -14.54 23.35 35.81
C LEU A 570 -13.35 23.90 35.02
N TYR A 571 -13.60 24.81 34.07
CA TYR A 571 -12.62 25.26 33.09
C TYR A 571 -12.23 26.73 33.29
N GLY A 572 -10.93 27.02 33.19
CA GLY A 572 -10.41 28.39 33.28
C GLY A 572 -10.80 29.22 32.05
N SER A 573 -10.76 28.62 30.87
CA SER A 573 -11.12 29.27 29.60
C SER A 573 -12.42 28.74 29.02
N LYS A 574 -13.54 29.29 29.52
CA LYS A 574 -14.91 28.96 29.07
C LYS A 574 -15.09 29.02 27.55
N TRP A 575 -14.56 30.06 26.91
CA TRP A 575 -14.65 30.21 25.45
C TRP A 575 -13.83 29.16 24.70
N GLN A 576 -12.63 28.83 25.20
CA GLN A 576 -11.79 27.82 24.56
C GLN A 576 -12.41 26.42 24.69
N PHE A 577 -13.09 26.12 25.79
CA PHE A 577 -13.89 24.89 25.96
C PHE A 577 -14.95 24.73 24.86
N TYR A 578 -15.80 25.75 24.65
CA TYR A 578 -16.78 25.72 23.55
C TYR A 578 -16.13 25.63 22.18
N LYS A 579 -15.06 26.41 21.94
CA LYS A 579 -14.32 26.36 20.67
C LYS A 579 -13.78 24.96 20.38
N ASN A 580 -13.28 24.26 21.41
CA ASN A 580 -12.81 22.89 21.30
C ASN A 580 -13.95 21.91 21.00
N ILE A 581 -15.10 22.02 21.70
CA ILE A 581 -16.31 21.22 21.41
C ILE A 581 -16.72 21.38 19.94
N TYR A 582 -16.90 22.61 19.47
CA TYR A 582 -17.29 22.88 18.08
C TYR A 582 -16.23 22.40 17.08
N ALA A 583 -14.94 22.58 17.37
CA ALA A 583 -13.87 22.09 16.52
C ALA A 583 -13.90 20.56 16.40
N VAL A 584 -14.22 19.84 17.47
CA VAL A 584 -14.38 18.39 17.42
C VAL A 584 -15.65 18.00 16.66
N ILE A 585 -16.80 18.62 16.93
CA ILE A 585 -18.07 18.33 16.21
C ILE A 585 -17.92 18.59 14.71
N LEU A 586 -17.28 19.69 14.29
CA LEU A 586 -17.03 20.04 12.88
C LEU A 586 -15.87 19.25 12.26
N SER A 587 -15.30 18.28 12.97
CA SER A 587 -14.16 17.49 12.49
C SER A 587 -12.95 18.34 12.12
N LYS A 588 -12.72 19.45 12.79
CA LYS A 588 -11.44 20.19 12.69
C LYS A 588 -10.41 19.62 13.67
N ARG A 589 -10.86 18.99 14.76
CA ARG A 589 -10.04 18.35 15.80
C ARG A 589 -10.63 17.00 16.25
N THR A 590 -9.88 16.29 17.09
CA THR A 590 -10.30 15.09 17.84
C THR A 590 -10.07 15.34 19.34
N TRP A 591 -10.73 14.57 20.21
CA TRP A 591 -10.52 14.69 21.67
C TRP A 591 -9.23 14.07 22.17
N VAL A 592 -8.61 13.17 21.41
CA VAL A 592 -7.30 12.58 21.70
C VAL A 592 -6.55 12.44 20.40
N GLY A 593 -5.45 13.16 20.25
CA GLY A 593 -4.59 13.12 19.07
C GLY A 593 -3.17 12.69 19.41
N PHE A 594 -2.32 12.50 18.40
CA PHE A 594 -0.90 12.29 18.67
C PHE A 594 -0.29 13.52 19.31
N TYR A 595 0.68 13.29 20.18
CA TYR A 595 1.56 14.36 20.61
C TYR A 595 2.42 14.80 19.42
N ALA A 596 2.36 16.09 19.07
CA ALA A 596 3.13 16.69 18.00
C ALA A 596 4.17 17.66 18.60
N LYS A 597 5.44 17.47 18.25
CA LYS A 597 6.51 18.42 18.61
C LYS A 597 6.24 19.77 17.91
N SER A 598 6.68 20.87 18.50
CA SER A 598 6.59 22.23 17.92
C SER A 598 7.26 22.36 16.55
N THR A 599 8.10 21.39 16.17
CA THR A 599 8.79 21.29 14.88
C THR A 599 7.94 20.73 13.73
N GLY A 600 6.69 20.32 13.99
CA GLY A 600 5.78 19.80 12.95
C GLY A 600 6.16 18.41 12.41
N TYR A 601 7.14 17.74 13.03
CA TYR A 601 7.51 16.37 12.69
C TYR A 601 6.42 15.40 13.16
N VAL A 602 5.81 14.69 12.22
CA VAL A 602 4.88 13.59 12.46
C VAL A 602 5.61 12.31 12.04
N ASP A 603 5.78 11.39 12.98
CA ASP A 603 6.36 10.07 12.68
C ASP A 603 5.57 9.42 11.53
N PRO A 604 6.21 9.07 10.40
CA PRO A 604 5.53 8.51 9.23
C PRO A 604 4.89 7.15 9.48
N GLN A 605 5.26 6.46 10.56
CA GLN A 605 4.65 5.20 10.98
C GLN A 605 3.25 5.41 11.60
N LEU A 606 2.94 6.63 12.04
CA LEU A 606 1.64 6.97 12.63
C LEU A 606 0.58 7.21 11.55
N PRO A 607 -0.68 6.78 11.79
CA PRO A 607 -1.77 7.11 10.90
C PRO A 607 -2.00 8.63 10.89
N ARG A 608 -2.53 9.14 9.78
CA ARG A 608 -2.96 10.54 9.75
C ARG A 608 -4.17 10.73 10.66
N LEU A 609 -3.95 11.45 11.75
CA LEU A 609 -4.98 11.83 12.70
C LEU A 609 -5.04 13.36 12.82
N LYS A 610 -6.23 13.90 13.05
CA LYS A 610 -6.40 15.33 13.32
C LYS A 610 -5.71 15.69 14.63
N GLN A 611 -5.32 16.95 14.76
CA GLN A 611 -4.72 17.44 15.99
C GLN A 611 -5.69 17.24 17.17
N GLY A 612 -5.17 16.72 18.27
CA GLY A 612 -5.92 16.47 19.49
C GLY A 612 -5.97 17.67 20.43
N ILE A 613 -7.16 18.02 20.92
CA ILE A 613 -7.25 18.30 22.37
C ILE A 613 -6.80 17.01 23.04
N LEU A 614 -6.20 16.96 24.19
CA LEU A 614 -5.55 15.75 24.75
C LEU A 614 -4.64 14.87 23.82
N ASN A 615 -3.76 14.09 24.44
CA ASN A 615 -2.81 13.21 23.80
C ASN A 615 -2.43 12.08 24.79
N PRO A 616 -1.80 10.99 24.31
CA PRO A 616 -1.47 9.84 25.16
C PRO A 616 -0.47 10.10 26.29
N LEU A 617 0.17 11.27 26.33
CA LEU A 617 1.10 11.66 27.40
C LEU A 617 0.44 12.51 28.50
N ASP A 618 -0.79 12.97 28.30
CA ASP A 618 -1.49 13.75 29.33
C ASP A 618 -1.69 12.87 30.58
N GLY A 619 -1.18 13.34 31.72
CA GLY A 619 -1.18 12.59 32.99
C GLY A 619 0.14 11.89 33.34
N MET A 620 1.19 12.00 32.50
CA MET A 620 2.52 11.46 32.79
C MET A 620 3.55 12.58 33.04
N GLU A 621 4.35 12.46 34.11
CA GLU A 621 5.44 13.38 34.44
C GLU A 621 6.82 12.87 33.95
N ASN A 622 7.73 13.78 33.56
CA ASN A 622 9.13 13.51 33.20
C ASN A 622 9.38 12.51 32.05
N ILE A 623 8.87 12.80 30.84
CA ILE A 623 9.07 11.98 29.64
C ILE A 623 10.11 12.62 28.69
N THR A 624 11.17 11.88 28.34
CA THR A 624 12.15 12.33 27.33
C THR A 624 11.61 12.20 25.90
N SER A 625 12.20 12.94 24.95
CA SER A 625 11.74 13.04 23.56
C SER A 625 11.68 11.73 22.76
N HIS A 626 12.44 10.71 23.17
CA HIS A 626 12.43 9.37 22.57
C HIS A 626 11.27 8.51 23.11
N HIS A 627 10.84 8.76 24.35
CA HIS A 627 9.72 8.05 24.96
C HIS A 627 8.36 8.51 24.39
N SER A 628 8.24 9.76 23.92
CA SER A 628 6.99 10.27 23.33
C SER A 628 6.60 9.58 22.03
N ASP A 629 7.59 9.30 21.17
CA ASP A 629 7.35 8.71 19.85
C ASP A 629 6.95 7.21 20.03
N LYS A 630 7.60 6.52 20.98
CA LYS A 630 7.21 5.18 21.43
C LYS A 630 5.79 5.12 21.99
N LEU A 631 5.36 6.12 22.76
CA LEU A 631 4.00 6.17 23.33
C LEU A 631 2.93 6.45 22.26
N ASN A 632 3.22 7.31 21.29
CA ASN A 632 2.34 7.50 20.12
C ASN A 632 2.17 6.19 19.34
N LEU A 633 3.25 5.42 19.14
CA LEU A 633 3.19 4.10 18.49
C LEU A 633 2.38 3.09 19.31
N ILE A 634 2.58 3.03 20.63
CA ILE A 634 1.78 2.17 21.52
C ILE A 634 0.30 2.57 21.50
N TYR A 635 0.00 3.87 21.43
CA TYR A 635 -1.37 4.35 21.27
C TYR A 635 -1.98 3.92 19.94
N ALA A 636 -1.28 4.09 18.82
CA ALA A 636 -1.74 3.66 17.49
C ALA A 636 -1.93 2.14 17.40
N ARG A 637 -1.00 1.37 17.97
CA ARG A 637 -1.00 -0.10 18.01
C ARG A 637 -2.13 -0.65 18.86
N ASP A 638 -2.29 -0.14 20.08
CA ASP A 638 -3.23 -0.68 21.07
C ASP A 638 -4.50 0.17 21.17
N PHE A 639 -4.86 0.85 20.08
CA PHE A 639 -6.00 1.75 20.06
C PHE A 639 -7.31 1.04 20.41
N SER A 640 -8.10 1.66 21.29
CA SER A 640 -9.48 1.33 21.58
C SER A 640 -10.23 2.58 22.06
N ILE A 641 -11.56 2.61 21.90
CA ILE A 641 -12.39 3.71 22.42
C ILE A 641 -12.26 3.84 23.94
N LEU A 642 -12.09 2.73 24.66
CA LEU A 642 -11.89 2.74 26.11
C LEU A 642 -10.59 3.47 26.50
N LYS A 643 -9.55 3.35 25.68
CA LYS A 643 -8.28 4.07 25.90
C LYS A 643 -8.45 5.57 25.70
N ASP A 644 -9.18 5.98 24.66
CA ASP A 644 -9.55 7.40 24.47
C ASP A 644 -10.39 7.92 25.64
N ALA A 645 -11.41 7.17 26.07
CA ALA A 645 -12.24 7.53 27.21
C ALA A 645 -11.42 7.67 28.49
N LYS A 646 -10.44 6.79 28.72
CA LYS A 646 -9.52 6.88 29.87
C LYS A 646 -8.65 8.14 29.81
N ILE A 647 -8.01 8.41 28.68
CA ILE A 647 -7.19 9.62 28.50
C ILE A 647 -8.03 10.88 28.71
N ILE A 648 -9.28 10.88 28.22
CA ILE A 648 -10.21 12.00 28.40
C ILE A 648 -10.64 12.14 29.86
N ALA A 649 -10.89 11.05 30.57
CA ALA A 649 -11.23 11.10 31.98
C ALA A 649 -10.07 11.66 32.82
N GLU A 650 -8.83 11.23 32.54
CA GLU A 650 -7.62 11.73 33.20
C GLU A 650 -7.35 13.21 32.86
N GLY A 651 -7.54 13.60 31.60
CA GLY A 651 -7.38 14.98 31.12
C GLY A 651 -8.65 15.84 31.15
N PHE A 652 -9.70 15.44 31.87
CA PHE A 652 -11.04 16.05 31.73
C PHE A 652 -11.05 17.54 32.08
N ARG A 653 -10.20 17.96 33.03
CA ARG A 653 -10.04 19.36 33.45
C ARG A 653 -9.24 20.23 32.47
N HIS A 654 -8.67 19.62 31.42
CA HIS A 654 -7.84 20.29 30.42
C HIS A 654 -8.49 20.35 29.04
N LEU A 655 -9.81 20.10 28.94
CA LEU A 655 -10.55 20.20 27.68
C LEU A 655 -10.68 21.64 27.16
N ASP A 656 -10.34 22.65 27.95
CA ASP A 656 -10.24 24.06 27.57
C ASP A 656 -8.83 24.49 27.13
N ARG A 657 -7.88 23.55 27.00
CA ARG A 657 -6.51 23.90 26.57
C ARG A 657 -6.48 24.45 25.14
N LYS A 658 -5.55 25.38 24.89
CA LYS A 658 -5.19 25.80 23.54
C LYS A 658 -4.26 24.75 22.93
N VAL A 659 -4.50 24.39 21.68
CA VAL A 659 -3.72 23.42 20.89
C VAL A 659 -3.37 24.05 19.57
#